data_AF-A0A940Z009-F1
#
_entry.id   AF-A0A940Z009-F1
#
_cell.length_a   1.000
_cell.length_b   1.000
_cell.length_c   1.000
_cell.angle_alpha   90.00
_cell.angle_beta   90.00
_cell.angle_gamma   90.00
#
_symmetry.space_group_name_H-M   'P 1'
#
loop_
_entity.id
_entity.type
_entity.pdbx_description
1 polymer ?
#
loop_
_entity_poly.entity_id
_entity_poly.type
_entity_poly.pdbx_seq_one_letter_code
_entity_poly.pdbx_strand_id
1 'polypeptide(L)'
;MGGDPYVSATAGDDDGTGVPDPYGDRALLTSAMTNGYDAVPDEERDRLRRYLEAVVAARAAPVHTAVAFNAVYFGYDLGGDGYGGSPLRLDDFPVITFGECAPVLPVGAMVCVATGSDPLYAEIVYREGAHPEAGVLGDVPAWLSGAPAGAEGPGKPGSGAAPRQRELLVPDPHAFGPALSLSPAQLHRLRTRRRWINEDGHLVVDVCYPSAEAARRDELTAYAEHLLTTAREQLLSPVVPVSLAALVGGMYEDDLRAGLAGLLNTVRGVLHSSTALRTWGHYAMTRTSLADCWRDTGPLGGDDLKSLAAAVEHAATPARRRYGLAAPLTVYTAVGPRLRTFPGASEPLRGAGYAAAVCRANVALADVVQGDSEQGLFENGSRITLDDAFEGGGVWRSHHPGDAEASGDPLTPAGLGWKSTLPASSEPEAELDPIDLPLADDASLDTGELLRNDALEIVWWTPLRLAHLIGSWFPLHPYVVEDLRRSHGARPTVRLDIDHAGEVLDEKEATQAVTAELGDESGRLVGITWPRDFFPGLLLELRQRGGGTVIRLVTTRLTKRIQVGDRETGHRYDPRVLTREDAPGSDRHHDSAVGLGPRQLVMRTVRRCGLLTLDGHALMDRSVLPSAVYGRQPARSQAAALESAVAELLAERLLEPALGSRDPWGQPHFPARDREPAIPLIGYRPARRPVIRPWGGTEPGGEGLLGIQFVPGHLRRLRPGCSPSDVQRAAFREHCRRLGKADGWELPHGYTFVTEHTRGR
;
A
#
# COMPACT_ATOMS: atom_id res chain seq x y z
N MET A 1 -24.07 -7.74 59.47
CA MET A 1 -24.50 -9.07 59.01
C MET A 1 -24.82 -8.94 57.52
N GLY A 2 -23.88 -8.78 56.60
CA GLY A 2 -22.52 -9.31 56.50
C GLY A 2 -22.52 -10.47 55.50
N GLY A 3 -22.53 -10.16 54.21
CA GLY A 3 -22.46 -11.12 53.10
C GLY A 3 -22.07 -10.40 51.80
N ASP A 4 -20.83 -10.64 51.36
CA ASP A 4 -20.15 -10.04 50.22
C ASP A 4 -20.85 -10.24 48.86
N PRO A 5 -20.84 -9.25 47.95
CA PRO A 5 -21.16 -9.41 46.55
C PRO A 5 -19.86 -9.53 45.72
N TYR A 6 -19.18 -10.67 45.81
CA TYR A 6 -18.10 -11.00 44.88
C TYR A 6 -18.11 -12.51 44.64
N VAL A 7 -18.93 -12.95 43.68
CA VAL A 7 -18.69 -14.21 42.98
C VAL A 7 -18.10 -13.84 41.63
N SER A 8 -16.78 -13.74 41.64
CA SER A 8 -15.95 -13.79 40.45
C SER A 8 -16.28 -15.08 39.72
N ALA A 9 -17.00 -15.01 38.61
CA ALA A 9 -17.07 -16.13 37.69
C ALA A 9 -15.69 -16.26 37.06
N THR A 10 -14.85 -17.11 37.66
CA THR A 10 -13.69 -17.70 37.00
C THR A 10 -14.19 -18.32 35.70
N ALA A 11 -13.96 -17.63 34.59
CA ALA A 11 -14.03 -18.21 33.27
C ALA A 11 -13.02 -19.36 33.28
N GLY A 12 -13.53 -20.60 33.29
CA GLY A 12 -12.70 -21.75 33.03
C GLY A 12 -12.06 -21.56 31.66
N ASP A 13 -10.73 -21.60 31.63
CA ASP A 13 -9.95 -21.92 30.45
C ASP A 13 -10.38 -23.32 29.98
N ASP A 14 -11.43 -23.38 29.16
CA ASP A 14 -11.78 -24.56 28.38
C ASP A 14 -10.94 -24.54 27.09
N ASP A 15 -9.72 -25.03 27.29
CA ASP A 15 -8.97 -25.93 26.43
C ASP A 15 -8.64 -25.53 24.97
N GLY A 16 -7.33 -25.30 24.76
CA GLY A 16 -6.68 -24.82 23.54
C GLY A 16 -6.65 -25.75 22.33
N THR A 17 -7.63 -26.65 22.15
CA THR A 17 -7.65 -27.62 21.03
C THR A 17 -8.64 -27.30 19.91
N GLY A 18 -9.59 -26.38 20.12
CA GLY A 18 -10.56 -25.98 19.09
C GLY A 18 -9.97 -25.06 18.02
N VAL A 19 -10.50 -25.14 16.80
CA VAL A 19 -10.22 -24.13 15.76
C VAL A 19 -10.76 -22.77 16.23
N PRO A 20 -9.98 -21.68 16.20
CA PRO A 20 -10.45 -20.38 16.62
C PRO A 20 -11.65 -19.87 15.80
N ASP A 21 -12.64 -19.26 16.47
CA ASP A 21 -13.83 -18.65 15.84
C ASP A 21 -13.63 -17.11 15.72
N PRO A 22 -13.90 -16.48 14.55
CA PRO A 22 -13.92 -15.03 14.39
C PRO A 22 -14.79 -14.30 15.42
N TYR A 23 -15.97 -14.84 15.74
CA TYR A 23 -16.89 -14.33 16.76
C TYR A 23 -16.69 -15.03 18.11
N GLY A 24 -15.55 -15.67 18.33
CA GLY A 24 -15.21 -16.36 19.58
C GLY A 24 -14.83 -15.41 20.72
N ASP A 25 -14.42 -15.99 21.85
CA ASP A 25 -14.08 -15.24 23.08
C ASP A 25 -12.93 -14.24 22.93
N ARG A 26 -12.03 -14.48 21.96
CA ARG A 26 -10.95 -13.57 21.63
C ARG A 26 -11.08 -13.21 20.15
N ALA A 27 -11.05 -11.93 19.81
CA ALA A 27 -11.01 -11.50 18.41
C ALA A 27 -9.80 -12.10 17.66
N LEU A 28 -10.00 -12.48 16.40
CA LEU A 28 -8.91 -12.95 15.54
C LEU A 28 -8.09 -11.80 14.95
N LEU A 29 -8.74 -10.67 14.66
CA LEU A 29 -8.08 -9.45 14.18
C LEU A 29 -7.72 -8.56 15.36
N THR A 30 -6.51 -8.03 15.34
CA THR A 30 -5.98 -7.12 16.36
C THR A 30 -5.39 -5.87 15.71
N SER A 31 -5.23 -4.81 16.49
CA SER A 31 -4.62 -3.55 16.01
C SER A 31 -3.18 -3.75 15.53
N ALA A 32 -2.44 -4.76 16.01
CA ALA A 32 -1.08 -5.02 15.51
C ALA A 32 -1.09 -5.42 14.02
N MET A 33 -2.13 -6.15 13.60
CA MET A 33 -2.27 -6.64 12.23
C MET A 33 -2.51 -5.52 11.19
N THR A 34 -2.93 -4.33 11.61
CA THR A 34 -3.09 -3.17 10.72
C THR A 34 -1.75 -2.60 10.25
N ASN A 35 -0.63 -3.01 10.85
CA ASN A 35 0.73 -2.60 10.46
C ASN A 35 1.42 -3.63 9.56
N GLY A 36 0.74 -4.72 9.18
CA GLY A 36 1.28 -5.77 8.30
C GLY A 36 1.91 -6.95 9.06
N TYR A 37 2.20 -8.03 8.31
CA TYR A 37 2.57 -9.35 8.84
C TYR A 37 3.73 -9.31 9.86
N ASP A 38 4.80 -8.57 9.55
CA ASP A 38 6.02 -8.55 10.38
C ASP A 38 5.83 -7.84 11.73
N ALA A 39 4.80 -7.00 11.85
CA ALA A 39 4.48 -6.30 13.09
C ALA A 39 3.66 -7.14 14.08
N VAL A 40 3.18 -8.33 13.67
CA VAL A 40 2.24 -9.13 14.46
C VAL A 40 2.99 -10.08 15.39
N PRO A 41 2.63 -10.14 16.69
CA PRO A 41 3.18 -11.14 17.61
C PRO A 41 2.94 -12.58 17.15
N ASP A 42 3.88 -13.49 17.42
CA ASP A 42 3.82 -14.89 16.97
C ASP A 42 2.53 -15.61 17.43
N GLU A 43 2.12 -15.41 18.70
CA GLU A 43 0.90 -16.01 19.24
C GLU A 43 -0.36 -15.59 18.47
N GLU A 44 -0.44 -14.33 18.05
CA GLU A 44 -1.56 -13.79 17.28
C GLU A 44 -1.52 -14.31 15.84
N ARG A 45 -0.32 -14.37 15.22
CA ARG A 45 -0.11 -14.98 13.90
C ARG A 45 -0.51 -16.45 13.90
N ASP A 46 -0.10 -17.22 14.89
CA ASP A 46 -0.40 -18.64 15.02
C ASP A 46 -1.90 -18.92 15.17
N ARG A 47 -2.60 -18.04 15.90
CA ARG A 47 -4.04 -18.15 16.05
C ARG A 47 -4.77 -17.86 14.74
N LEU A 48 -4.38 -16.79 14.04
CA LEU A 48 -4.92 -16.47 12.72
C LEU A 48 -4.61 -17.59 11.71
N ARG A 49 -3.37 -18.12 11.73
CA ARG A 49 -2.93 -19.23 10.88
C ARG A 49 -3.80 -20.46 11.02
N ARG A 50 -4.03 -20.94 12.26
CA ARG A 50 -4.88 -22.12 12.51
C ARG A 50 -6.30 -21.95 11.95
N TYR A 51 -6.87 -20.76 12.10
CA TYR A 51 -8.18 -20.46 11.52
C TYR A 51 -8.14 -20.47 9.99
N LEU A 52 -7.19 -19.76 9.37
CA LEU A 52 -7.10 -19.67 7.92
C LEU A 52 -6.78 -21.01 7.25
N GLU A 53 -5.95 -21.85 7.87
CA GLU A 53 -5.71 -23.23 7.42
C GLU A 53 -7.01 -24.06 7.42
N ALA A 54 -7.84 -23.91 8.45
CA ALA A 54 -9.14 -24.57 8.53
C ALA A 54 -10.13 -24.02 7.49
N VAL A 55 -10.13 -22.71 7.22
CA VAL A 55 -10.92 -22.11 6.13
C VAL A 55 -10.51 -22.70 4.78
N VAL A 56 -9.21 -22.77 4.50
CA VAL A 56 -8.70 -23.35 3.24
C VAL A 56 -9.05 -24.82 3.10
N ALA A 57 -9.10 -25.57 4.22
CA ALA A 57 -9.53 -26.97 4.21
C ALA A 57 -11.05 -27.14 4.02
N ALA A 58 -11.86 -26.21 4.52
CA ALA A 58 -13.32 -26.29 4.45
C ALA A 58 -13.90 -25.79 3.11
N ARG A 59 -13.25 -24.83 2.45
CA ARG A 59 -13.72 -24.28 1.18
C ARG A 59 -13.48 -25.26 0.03
N ALA A 60 -14.48 -25.43 -0.83
CA ALA A 60 -14.39 -26.27 -2.02
C ALA A 60 -13.51 -25.66 -3.14
N ALA A 61 -13.28 -24.34 -3.10
CA ALA A 61 -12.44 -23.61 -4.04
C ALA A 61 -11.13 -23.16 -3.38
N PRO A 62 -10.06 -22.89 -4.17
CA PRO A 62 -8.87 -22.24 -3.67
C PRO A 62 -9.23 -20.93 -2.97
N VAL A 63 -8.61 -20.67 -1.84
CA VAL A 63 -8.91 -19.49 -1.04
C VAL A 63 -7.96 -18.37 -1.44
N HIS A 64 -8.47 -17.42 -2.21
CA HIS A 64 -7.77 -16.18 -2.49
C HIS A 64 -7.53 -15.38 -1.20
N THR A 65 -6.46 -14.59 -1.12
CA THR A 65 -6.15 -13.75 0.05
C THR A 65 -7.31 -12.82 0.44
N ALA A 66 -8.03 -12.25 -0.53
CA ALA A 66 -9.24 -11.46 -0.28
C ALA A 66 -10.40 -12.29 0.33
N VAL A 67 -10.57 -13.54 -0.11
CA VAL A 67 -11.58 -14.47 0.44
C VAL A 67 -11.19 -14.89 1.86
N ALA A 68 -9.89 -15.12 2.13
CA ALA A 68 -9.39 -15.36 3.48
C ALA A 68 -9.61 -14.14 4.39
N PHE A 69 -9.40 -12.93 3.88
CA PHE A 69 -9.71 -11.70 4.61
C PHE A 69 -11.21 -11.62 4.91
N ASN A 70 -12.09 -11.86 3.94
CA ASN A 70 -13.53 -11.93 4.18
C ASN A 70 -13.88 -12.94 5.28
N ALA A 71 -13.24 -14.12 5.24
CA ALA A 71 -13.54 -15.18 6.18
C ALA A 71 -13.26 -14.75 7.62
N VAL A 72 -12.18 -14.00 7.87
CA VAL A 72 -11.86 -13.50 9.20
C VAL A 72 -12.62 -12.21 9.54
N TYR A 73 -12.77 -11.28 8.59
CA TYR A 73 -13.34 -9.95 8.81
C TYR A 73 -14.87 -9.95 8.84
N PHE A 74 -15.52 -10.79 8.04
CA PHE A 74 -16.97 -10.92 8.01
C PHE A 74 -17.49 -12.16 8.76
N GLY A 75 -16.56 -12.96 9.32
CA GLY A 75 -16.85 -14.06 10.22
C GLY A 75 -17.51 -15.26 9.54
N TYR A 76 -16.74 -15.95 8.71
CA TYR A 76 -17.13 -17.20 8.06
C TYR A 76 -17.17 -18.36 9.06
N ASP A 77 -18.28 -19.08 9.08
CA ASP A 77 -18.49 -20.23 9.94
C ASP A 77 -17.97 -21.54 9.30
N LEU A 78 -17.13 -22.27 10.03
CA LEU A 78 -16.56 -23.55 9.59
C LEU A 78 -17.51 -24.75 9.79
N GLY A 79 -18.64 -24.57 10.49
CA GLY A 79 -19.64 -25.59 10.78
C GLY A 79 -20.61 -25.89 9.64
N GLY A 80 -20.44 -25.27 8.48
CA GLY A 80 -21.23 -25.51 7.27
C GLY A 80 -22.22 -24.40 6.91
N ASP A 81 -22.42 -23.42 7.79
CA ASP A 81 -23.29 -22.26 7.51
C ASP A 81 -22.56 -21.14 6.73
N GLY A 82 -21.22 -21.18 6.63
CA GLY A 82 -20.45 -20.15 5.96
C GLY A 82 -20.74 -18.75 6.53
N TYR A 83 -21.03 -17.76 5.68
CA TYR A 83 -21.49 -16.45 6.13
C TYR A 83 -22.96 -16.41 6.58
N GLY A 84 -23.72 -17.50 6.42
CA GLY A 84 -25.13 -17.56 6.86
C GLY A 84 -25.30 -17.43 8.37
N GLY A 85 -24.27 -17.78 9.15
CA GLY A 85 -24.22 -17.53 10.60
C GLY A 85 -23.82 -16.10 10.96
N SER A 86 -23.35 -15.29 10.01
CA SER A 86 -22.91 -13.91 10.22
C SER A 86 -24.09 -12.95 10.15
N PRO A 87 -24.17 -11.91 11.01
CA PRO A 87 -25.25 -10.92 11.00
C PRO A 87 -25.15 -9.90 9.83
N LEU A 88 -24.42 -10.23 8.75
CA LEU A 88 -24.30 -9.37 7.56
C LEU A 88 -25.67 -9.00 6.98
N ARG A 89 -25.75 -7.78 6.46
CA ARG A 89 -26.93 -7.30 5.73
C ARG A 89 -26.74 -7.58 4.25
N LEU A 90 -27.54 -8.50 3.73
CA LEU A 90 -27.49 -8.89 2.31
C LEU A 90 -27.90 -7.74 1.36
N ASP A 91 -28.69 -6.78 1.86
CA ASP A 91 -29.12 -5.61 1.11
C ASP A 91 -27.95 -4.65 0.79
N ASP A 92 -26.84 -4.75 1.53
CA ASP A 92 -25.64 -3.94 1.32
C ASP A 92 -24.77 -4.50 0.17
N PHE A 93 -25.15 -5.62 -0.45
CA PHE A 93 -24.36 -6.27 -1.50
C PHE A 93 -24.59 -5.61 -2.86
N PRO A 94 -23.52 -5.30 -3.63
CA PRO A 94 -23.66 -4.80 -4.98
C PRO A 94 -24.47 -5.76 -5.85
N VAL A 95 -25.47 -5.21 -6.52
CA VAL A 95 -26.36 -5.96 -7.42
C VAL A 95 -25.77 -6.01 -8.82
N ILE A 96 -25.57 -7.21 -9.35
CA ILE A 96 -25.09 -7.44 -10.72
C ILE A 96 -26.29 -7.73 -11.61
N THR A 97 -26.43 -6.92 -12.66
CA THR A 97 -27.40 -7.12 -13.74
C THR A 97 -26.66 -7.49 -15.02
N PHE A 98 -27.11 -8.53 -15.72
CA PHE A 98 -26.42 -9.06 -16.90
C PHE A 98 -26.76 -8.28 -18.18
N GLY A 99 -25.77 -8.06 -19.05
CA GLY A 99 -25.94 -7.45 -20.38
C GLY A 99 -25.56 -5.96 -20.49
N GLU A 100 -25.15 -5.34 -19.40
CA GLU A 100 -24.59 -3.99 -19.35
C GLU A 100 -23.07 -4.05 -19.07
N CYS A 101 -22.32 -2.98 -19.41
CA CYS A 101 -20.91 -2.92 -19.00
C CYS A 101 -20.86 -2.89 -17.47
N ALA A 102 -20.23 -3.89 -16.85
CA ALA A 102 -20.19 -4.02 -15.41
C ALA A 102 -19.04 -3.18 -14.82
N PRO A 103 -19.21 -2.63 -13.60
CA PRO A 103 -18.06 -2.15 -12.83
C PRO A 103 -17.13 -3.34 -12.52
N VAL A 104 -15.86 -3.04 -12.25
CA VAL A 104 -14.85 -4.05 -11.87
C VAL A 104 -15.30 -4.75 -10.58
N LEU A 105 -15.35 -6.09 -10.62
CA LEU A 105 -15.66 -6.94 -9.47
C LEU A 105 -14.42 -7.76 -9.11
N PRO A 106 -13.67 -7.36 -8.07
CA PRO A 106 -12.49 -8.11 -7.66
C PRO A 106 -12.85 -9.44 -6.99
N VAL A 107 -11.87 -10.34 -6.94
CA VAL A 107 -11.98 -11.56 -6.12
C VAL A 107 -12.19 -11.17 -4.64
N GLY A 108 -13.10 -11.83 -3.96
CA GLY A 108 -13.59 -11.48 -2.63
C GLY A 108 -14.81 -10.54 -2.65
N ALA A 109 -15.25 -10.02 -3.78
CA ALA A 109 -16.51 -9.27 -3.83
C ALA A 109 -17.69 -10.18 -3.45
N MET A 110 -18.48 -9.77 -2.45
CA MET A 110 -19.77 -10.39 -2.12
C MET A 110 -20.86 -9.69 -2.93
N VAL A 111 -21.61 -10.45 -3.70
CA VAL A 111 -22.48 -9.91 -4.75
C VAL A 111 -23.87 -10.53 -4.71
N CYS A 112 -24.84 -9.78 -5.23
CA CYS A 112 -26.20 -10.24 -5.48
C CYS A 112 -26.45 -10.26 -6.99
N VAL A 113 -26.58 -11.43 -7.60
CA VAL A 113 -26.89 -11.55 -9.04
C VAL A 113 -28.40 -11.55 -9.23
N ALA A 114 -28.91 -10.55 -9.96
CA ALA A 114 -30.35 -10.41 -10.22
C ALA A 114 -30.83 -11.43 -11.27
N THR A 115 -31.37 -12.57 -10.82
CA THR A 115 -31.84 -13.65 -11.72
C THR A 115 -33.30 -13.51 -12.19
N GLY A 116 -33.97 -12.42 -11.85
CA GLY A 116 -35.38 -12.15 -12.21
C GLY A 116 -36.43 -12.96 -11.43
N SER A 117 -36.02 -13.97 -10.65
CA SER A 117 -36.86 -14.60 -9.61
C SER A 117 -36.21 -14.45 -8.24
N ASP A 118 -35.30 -15.36 -7.89
CA ASP A 118 -34.63 -15.40 -6.59
C ASP A 118 -33.23 -14.80 -6.76
N PRO A 119 -32.80 -13.83 -5.94
CA PRO A 119 -31.43 -13.32 -6.01
C PRO A 119 -30.44 -14.45 -5.75
N LEU A 120 -29.38 -14.49 -6.55
CA LEU A 120 -28.25 -15.39 -6.30
C LEU A 120 -27.18 -14.62 -5.54
N TYR A 121 -27.03 -14.92 -4.25
CA TYR A 121 -25.93 -14.40 -3.45
C TYR A 121 -24.68 -15.25 -3.65
N ALA A 122 -23.55 -14.63 -3.92
CA ALA A 122 -22.30 -15.32 -4.13
C ALA A 122 -21.10 -14.48 -3.71
N GLU A 123 -20.01 -15.16 -3.39
CA GLU A 123 -18.68 -14.55 -3.25
C GLU A 123 -17.88 -14.83 -4.52
N ILE A 124 -17.28 -13.82 -5.14
CA ILE A 124 -16.41 -14.04 -6.30
C ILE A 124 -15.11 -14.68 -5.80
N VAL A 125 -14.87 -15.94 -6.14
CA VAL A 125 -13.71 -16.70 -5.63
C VAL A 125 -12.56 -16.80 -6.62
N TYR A 126 -12.79 -16.44 -7.88
CA TYR A 126 -11.77 -16.47 -8.92
C TYR A 126 -12.16 -15.57 -10.09
N ARG A 127 -11.15 -15.05 -10.79
CA ARG A 127 -11.28 -14.12 -11.91
C ARG A 127 -10.14 -14.32 -12.90
N GLU A 128 -10.44 -14.21 -14.19
CA GLU A 128 -9.45 -14.25 -15.26
C GLU A 128 -9.89 -13.41 -16.48
N GLY A 129 -8.94 -13.09 -17.35
CA GLY A 129 -9.22 -12.51 -18.66
C GLY A 129 -9.86 -13.54 -19.58
N ALA A 130 -10.85 -13.10 -20.38
CA ALA A 130 -11.63 -13.95 -21.28
C ALA A 130 -11.75 -13.30 -22.67
N HIS A 131 -10.61 -12.84 -23.21
CA HIS A 131 -10.56 -12.17 -24.50
C HIS A 131 -11.05 -13.10 -25.63
N PRO A 132 -11.89 -12.63 -26.57
CA PRO A 132 -12.51 -13.49 -27.58
C PRO A 132 -11.53 -14.09 -28.59
N GLU A 133 -10.33 -13.52 -28.73
CA GLU A 133 -9.26 -14.09 -29.57
C GLU A 133 -8.46 -15.20 -28.87
N ALA A 134 -8.67 -15.45 -27.58
CA ALA A 134 -8.11 -16.63 -26.93
C ALA A 134 -8.77 -17.89 -27.51
N GLY A 135 -7.96 -18.78 -28.07
CA GLY A 135 -8.41 -19.98 -28.75
C GLY A 135 -9.02 -21.00 -27.79
N VAL A 136 -10.02 -21.74 -28.27
CA VAL A 136 -10.74 -22.76 -27.48
C VAL A 136 -9.86 -23.94 -27.07
N LEU A 137 -8.71 -24.13 -27.71
CA LEU A 137 -7.73 -25.19 -27.40
C LEU A 137 -6.61 -24.71 -26.46
N GLY A 138 -6.67 -23.44 -26.03
CA GLY A 138 -5.65 -22.78 -25.21
C GLY A 138 -4.61 -22.02 -26.02
N ASP A 139 -4.68 -21.97 -27.35
CA ASP A 139 -3.78 -21.15 -28.15
C ASP A 139 -4.08 -19.66 -27.97
N VAL A 140 -3.04 -18.88 -27.63
CA VAL A 140 -3.15 -17.44 -27.39
C VAL A 140 -2.30 -16.68 -28.41
N PRO A 141 -2.83 -15.67 -29.12
CA PRO A 141 -2.02 -14.78 -29.92
C PRO A 141 -0.96 -14.09 -29.05
N ALA A 142 0.29 -14.00 -29.54
CA ALA A 142 1.40 -13.43 -28.78
C ALA A 142 1.06 -12.05 -28.17
N TRP A 143 0.40 -11.18 -28.93
CA TRP A 143 0.05 -9.85 -28.49
C TRP A 143 -0.88 -9.82 -27.27
N LEU A 144 -1.71 -10.84 -27.08
CA LEU A 144 -2.69 -10.86 -26.00
C LEU A 144 -2.06 -11.16 -24.63
N SER A 145 -0.99 -11.96 -24.62
CA SER A 145 -0.27 -12.34 -23.40
C SER A 145 0.47 -11.14 -22.80
N GLY A 146 0.03 -10.70 -21.61
CA GLY A 146 0.56 -9.51 -20.93
C GLY A 146 0.06 -8.19 -21.50
N ALA A 147 -1.01 -8.20 -22.30
CA ALA A 147 -1.61 -6.99 -22.84
C ALA A 147 -2.28 -6.16 -21.74
N PRO A 148 -2.19 -4.82 -21.77
CA PRO A 148 -2.97 -3.98 -20.87
C PRO A 148 -4.47 -4.09 -21.20
N ALA A 149 -5.32 -3.90 -20.19
CA ALA A 149 -6.77 -3.82 -20.40
C ALA A 149 -7.11 -2.73 -21.43
N GLY A 150 -8.03 -3.03 -22.35
CA GLY A 150 -8.40 -2.13 -23.45
C GLY A 150 -7.53 -2.24 -24.70
N ALA A 151 -6.52 -3.11 -24.73
CA ALA A 151 -5.76 -3.37 -25.95
C ALA A 151 -6.68 -3.88 -27.08
N GLU A 152 -6.52 -3.30 -28.27
CA GLU A 152 -7.36 -3.58 -29.45
C GLU A 152 -6.64 -4.45 -30.49
N GLY A 153 -5.37 -4.78 -30.26
CA GLY A 153 -4.55 -5.59 -31.14
C GLY A 153 -3.05 -5.37 -30.97
N PRO A 154 -2.20 -5.99 -31.82
CA PRO A 154 -0.74 -5.92 -31.73
C PRO A 154 -0.21 -4.48 -31.66
N GLY A 155 0.48 -4.14 -30.58
CA GLY A 155 1.07 -2.82 -30.35
C GLY A 155 0.05 -1.67 -30.18
N LYS A 156 -1.24 -1.97 -30.01
CA LYS A 156 -2.32 -0.98 -29.90
C LYS A 156 -2.99 -1.02 -28.52
N PRO A 157 -2.51 -0.24 -27.53
CA PRO A 157 -3.00 -0.29 -26.15
C PRO A 157 -4.45 0.22 -25.94
N GLY A 158 -5.15 0.66 -27.00
CA GLY A 158 -6.45 1.31 -26.90
C GLY A 158 -6.33 2.81 -26.55
N SER A 159 -7.29 3.62 -27.00
CA SER A 159 -7.29 5.09 -26.82
C SER A 159 -8.37 5.60 -25.85
N GLY A 160 -9.14 4.69 -25.26
CA GLY A 160 -10.26 5.04 -24.38
C GLY A 160 -9.80 5.48 -22.99
N ALA A 161 -10.43 6.54 -22.45
CA ALA A 161 -10.22 6.97 -21.06
C ALA A 161 -10.67 5.92 -20.03
N ALA A 162 -11.60 5.04 -20.41
CA ALA A 162 -12.11 3.93 -19.62
C ALA A 162 -11.84 2.62 -20.37
N PRO A 163 -10.71 1.93 -20.10
CA PRO A 163 -10.38 0.70 -20.80
C PRO A 163 -11.41 -0.38 -20.51
N ARG A 164 -11.68 -1.21 -21.52
CA ARG A 164 -12.63 -2.32 -21.44
C ARG A 164 -11.91 -3.64 -21.54
N GLN A 165 -12.36 -4.62 -20.77
CA GLN A 165 -11.83 -5.98 -20.85
C GLN A 165 -12.95 -6.96 -20.59
N ARG A 166 -12.94 -8.07 -21.34
CA ARG A 166 -13.85 -9.18 -21.08
C ARG A 166 -13.24 -10.09 -20.04
N GLU A 167 -14.00 -10.40 -19.00
CA GLU A 167 -13.53 -11.18 -17.86
C GLU A 167 -14.48 -12.32 -17.54
N LEU A 168 -13.92 -13.42 -17.05
CA LEU A 168 -14.64 -14.55 -16.49
C LEU A 168 -14.52 -14.49 -14.96
N LEU A 169 -15.66 -14.45 -14.27
CA LEU A 169 -15.75 -14.48 -12.81
C LEU A 169 -16.39 -15.79 -12.37
N VAL A 170 -15.83 -16.41 -11.34
CA VAL A 170 -16.37 -17.64 -10.75
C VAL A 170 -17.05 -17.29 -9.42
N PRO A 171 -18.39 -17.28 -9.39
CA PRO A 171 -19.13 -17.11 -8.14
C PRO A 171 -19.16 -18.42 -7.33
N ASP A 172 -18.96 -18.32 -6.02
CA ASP A 172 -19.26 -19.39 -5.07
C ASP A 172 -20.65 -19.15 -4.45
N PRO A 173 -21.69 -19.87 -4.90
CA PRO A 173 -23.05 -19.71 -4.41
C PRO A 173 -23.26 -20.32 -3.01
N HIS A 174 -22.28 -21.09 -2.51
CA HIS A 174 -22.36 -21.80 -1.23
C HIS A 174 -21.70 -21.05 -0.08
N ALA A 175 -21.07 -19.90 -0.35
CA ALA A 175 -20.40 -19.10 0.66
C ALA A 175 -21.32 -18.64 1.81
N PHE A 176 -22.63 -18.52 1.55
CA PHE A 176 -23.65 -18.05 2.52
C PHE A 176 -24.46 -19.17 3.18
N GLY A 177 -24.00 -20.41 3.04
CA GLY A 177 -24.65 -21.57 3.65
C GLY A 177 -25.93 -22.01 2.95
N PRO A 178 -26.57 -23.10 3.44
CA PRO A 178 -27.68 -23.76 2.75
C PRO A 178 -28.97 -22.93 2.74
N ALA A 179 -29.16 -22.01 3.68
CA ALA A 179 -30.37 -21.18 3.77
C ALA A 179 -30.49 -20.16 2.63
N LEU A 180 -29.36 -19.69 2.11
CA LEU A 180 -29.27 -18.69 1.04
C LEU A 180 -28.77 -19.28 -0.29
N SER A 181 -28.25 -20.51 -0.26
CA SER A 181 -27.84 -21.24 -1.47
C SER A 181 -29.06 -21.63 -2.31
N LEU A 182 -28.95 -21.44 -3.63
CA LEU A 182 -29.92 -22.02 -4.57
C LEU A 182 -29.82 -23.56 -4.56
N SER A 183 -30.97 -24.23 -4.69
CA SER A 183 -31.00 -25.68 -4.86
C SER A 183 -30.28 -26.10 -6.15
N PRO A 184 -29.74 -27.34 -6.24
CA PRO A 184 -29.11 -27.85 -7.46
C PRO A 184 -30.00 -27.73 -8.69
N ALA A 185 -31.32 -27.91 -8.53
CA ALA A 185 -32.30 -27.75 -9.62
C ALA A 185 -32.49 -26.28 -10.05
N GLN A 186 -32.47 -25.32 -9.12
CA GLN A 186 -32.47 -23.88 -9.45
C GLN A 186 -31.20 -23.50 -10.19
N LEU A 187 -30.04 -23.91 -9.69
CA LEU A 187 -28.75 -23.61 -10.32
C LEU A 187 -28.64 -24.24 -11.72
N HIS A 188 -29.08 -25.49 -11.89
CA HIS A 188 -29.14 -26.14 -13.19
C HIS A 188 -30.04 -25.38 -14.18
N ARG A 189 -31.22 -24.91 -13.74
CA ARG A 189 -32.10 -24.09 -14.59
C ARG A 189 -31.45 -22.77 -15.02
N LEU A 190 -30.72 -22.10 -14.13
CA LEU A 190 -29.99 -20.87 -14.47
C LEU A 190 -28.91 -21.11 -15.53
N ARG A 191 -28.13 -22.19 -15.39
CA ARG A 191 -27.08 -22.60 -16.34
C ARG A 191 -27.66 -22.96 -17.70
N THR A 192 -28.78 -23.67 -17.75
CA THR A 192 -29.45 -24.03 -19.02
C THR A 192 -29.98 -22.80 -19.76
N ARG A 193 -30.44 -21.77 -19.04
CA ARG A 193 -30.93 -20.53 -19.64
C ARG A 193 -29.81 -19.66 -20.22
N ARG A 194 -28.57 -19.81 -19.75
CA ARG A 194 -27.37 -19.04 -20.17
C ARG A 194 -27.55 -17.52 -20.20
N ARG A 195 -28.48 -17.01 -19.38
CA ARG A 195 -28.84 -15.58 -19.36
C ARG A 195 -28.05 -14.77 -18.34
N TRP A 196 -27.61 -15.39 -17.25
CA TRP A 196 -26.92 -14.71 -16.15
C TRP A 196 -25.57 -15.34 -15.84
N ILE A 197 -25.52 -16.68 -15.84
CA ILE A 197 -24.31 -17.50 -15.75
C ILE A 197 -24.20 -18.36 -17.01
N ASN A 198 -22.98 -18.69 -17.43
CA ASN A 198 -22.72 -19.58 -18.56
C ASN A 198 -23.06 -21.05 -18.21
N GLU A 199 -22.78 -21.96 -19.14
CA GLU A 199 -23.08 -23.39 -18.95
C GLU A 199 -22.29 -24.02 -17.79
N ASP A 200 -21.11 -23.49 -17.48
CA ASP A 200 -20.25 -23.94 -16.38
C ASP A 200 -20.68 -23.32 -15.04
N GLY A 201 -21.49 -22.25 -15.05
CA GLY A 201 -21.92 -21.52 -13.86
C GLY A 201 -21.08 -20.28 -13.55
N HIS A 202 -20.30 -19.78 -14.52
CA HIS A 202 -19.46 -18.59 -14.42
C HIS A 202 -20.15 -17.35 -15.00
N LEU A 203 -19.77 -16.17 -14.53
CA LEU A 203 -20.19 -14.89 -15.08
C LEU A 203 -19.16 -14.48 -16.14
N VAL A 204 -19.58 -14.20 -17.37
CA VAL A 204 -18.71 -13.61 -18.38
C VAL A 204 -19.20 -12.20 -18.66
N VAL A 205 -18.40 -11.20 -18.30
CA VAL A 205 -18.80 -9.80 -18.27
C VAL A 205 -17.80 -8.93 -19.03
N ASP A 206 -18.32 -7.91 -19.72
CA ASP A 206 -17.49 -6.82 -20.24
C ASP A 206 -17.36 -5.77 -19.14
N VAL A 207 -16.13 -5.60 -18.65
CA VAL A 207 -15.81 -4.72 -17.52
C VAL A 207 -15.29 -3.39 -18.04
N CYS A 208 -15.78 -2.30 -17.45
CA CYS A 208 -15.32 -0.94 -17.72
C CYS A 208 -14.49 -0.44 -16.54
N TYR A 209 -13.18 -0.27 -16.74
CA TYR A 209 -12.32 0.32 -15.73
C TYR A 209 -12.46 1.84 -15.70
N PRO A 210 -12.39 2.48 -14.51
CA PRO A 210 -12.56 3.93 -14.41
C PRO A 210 -11.36 4.71 -14.99
N SER A 211 -10.17 4.10 -15.05
CA SER A 211 -8.99 4.67 -15.70
C SER A 211 -7.99 3.58 -16.10
N ALA A 212 -6.98 3.95 -16.88
CA ALA A 212 -5.87 3.07 -17.22
C ALA A 212 -5.00 2.71 -16.00
N GLU A 213 -4.84 3.61 -15.03
CA GLU A 213 -4.17 3.28 -13.77
C GLU A 213 -4.97 2.24 -12.98
N ALA A 214 -6.30 2.39 -12.91
CA ALA A 214 -7.15 1.45 -12.19
C ALA A 214 -7.09 0.04 -12.79
N ALA A 215 -6.93 -0.06 -14.11
CA ALA A 215 -6.76 -1.34 -14.81
C ALA A 215 -5.40 -2.02 -14.59
N ARG A 216 -4.37 -1.27 -14.16
CA ARG A 216 -3.03 -1.81 -13.89
C ARG A 216 -2.81 -2.17 -12.42
N ARG A 217 -3.80 -1.92 -11.54
CA ARG A 217 -3.68 -2.23 -10.10
C ARG A 217 -3.63 -3.74 -9.90
N ASP A 218 -2.85 -4.16 -8.91
CA ASP A 218 -2.87 -5.55 -8.44
C ASP A 218 -4.24 -5.90 -7.82
N GLU A 219 -4.54 -7.19 -7.75
CA GLU A 219 -5.85 -7.69 -7.31
C GLU A 219 -6.19 -7.28 -5.87
N LEU A 220 -5.21 -7.21 -4.96
CA LEU A 220 -5.46 -6.85 -3.56
C LEU A 220 -5.73 -5.35 -3.41
N THR A 221 -5.00 -4.51 -4.15
CA THR A 221 -5.29 -3.07 -4.21
C THR A 221 -6.67 -2.81 -4.83
N ALA A 222 -7.04 -3.53 -5.89
CA ALA A 222 -8.38 -3.42 -6.49
C ALA A 222 -9.48 -3.83 -5.50
N TYR A 223 -9.25 -4.90 -4.73
CA TYR A 223 -10.18 -5.35 -3.69
C TYR A 223 -10.29 -4.36 -2.51
N ALA A 224 -9.17 -3.80 -2.04
CA ALA A 224 -9.18 -2.79 -0.99
C ALA A 224 -9.96 -1.53 -1.43
N GLU A 225 -9.76 -1.07 -2.66
CA GLU A 225 -10.49 0.07 -3.21
C GLU A 225 -11.99 -0.25 -3.34
N HIS A 226 -12.35 -1.46 -3.78
CA HIS A 226 -13.75 -1.92 -3.82
C HIS A 226 -14.40 -1.86 -2.44
N LEU A 227 -13.73 -2.34 -1.39
CA LEU A 227 -14.24 -2.25 -0.01
C LEU A 227 -14.35 -0.81 0.50
N LEU A 228 -13.44 0.08 0.13
CA LEU A 228 -13.46 1.48 0.59
C LEU A 228 -14.49 2.34 -0.15
N THR A 229 -14.93 1.90 -1.34
CA THR A 229 -15.84 2.63 -2.23
C THR A 229 -17.18 1.91 -2.37
N THR A 230 -17.27 0.87 -3.21
CA THR A 230 -18.51 0.16 -3.55
C THR A 230 -19.10 -0.59 -2.37
N ALA A 231 -18.28 -1.34 -1.63
CA ALA A 231 -18.70 -2.15 -0.49
C ALA A 231 -18.42 -1.47 0.87
N ARG A 232 -18.37 -0.14 0.88
CA ARG A 232 -18.03 0.66 2.08
C ARG A 232 -18.98 0.42 3.24
N GLU A 233 -20.26 0.24 2.96
CA GLU A 233 -21.27 -0.02 3.98
C GLU A 233 -21.04 -1.35 4.68
N GLN A 234 -20.66 -2.38 3.92
CA GLN A 234 -20.27 -3.70 4.44
C GLN A 234 -19.00 -3.57 5.29
N LEU A 235 -17.95 -2.92 4.77
CA LEU A 235 -16.68 -2.73 5.48
C LEU A 235 -16.88 -2.03 6.82
N LEU A 236 -17.69 -0.97 6.86
CA LEU A 236 -17.94 -0.18 8.07
C LEU A 236 -19.18 -0.63 8.84
N SER A 237 -19.65 -1.84 8.60
CA SER A 237 -20.77 -2.41 9.34
C SER A 237 -20.38 -2.63 10.81
N PRO A 238 -21.22 -2.23 11.79
CA PRO A 238 -20.92 -2.45 13.21
C PRO A 238 -21.15 -3.91 13.64
N VAL A 239 -21.65 -4.77 12.75
CA VAL A 239 -21.98 -6.17 13.06
C VAL A 239 -20.90 -7.17 12.62
N VAL A 240 -19.74 -6.69 12.20
CA VAL A 240 -18.55 -7.51 11.97
C VAL A 240 -17.91 -7.94 13.30
N PRO A 241 -17.05 -8.98 13.35
CA PRO A 241 -16.39 -9.41 14.59
C PRO A 241 -15.63 -8.26 15.26
N VAL A 242 -14.80 -7.53 14.52
CA VAL A 242 -14.12 -6.30 14.98
C VAL A 242 -14.13 -5.29 13.84
N SER A 243 -14.60 -4.06 14.11
CA SER A 243 -14.63 -3.03 13.07
C SER A 243 -13.24 -2.55 12.71
N LEU A 244 -13.00 -2.29 11.42
CA LEU A 244 -11.74 -1.71 10.93
C LEU A 244 -11.42 -0.40 11.67
N ALA A 245 -12.43 0.43 11.89
CA ALA A 245 -12.30 1.69 12.61
C ALA A 245 -11.81 1.51 14.06
N ALA A 246 -12.27 0.46 14.75
CA ALA A 246 -11.77 0.14 16.09
C ALA A 246 -10.34 -0.41 16.06
N LEU A 247 -9.98 -1.18 15.02
CA LEU A 247 -8.62 -1.70 14.85
C LEU A 247 -7.60 -0.58 14.61
N VAL A 248 -7.94 0.41 13.78
CA VAL A 248 -7.05 1.54 13.47
C VAL A 248 -7.16 2.70 14.47
N GLY A 249 -8.22 2.73 15.29
CA GLY A 249 -8.46 3.76 16.30
C GLY A 249 -9.09 5.05 15.77
N GLY A 250 -9.74 5.02 14.59
CA GLY A 250 -10.31 6.20 13.94
C GLY A 250 -11.15 5.91 12.71
N MET A 251 -11.82 6.96 12.21
CA MET A 251 -12.68 6.91 11.01
C MET A 251 -12.07 7.69 9.82
N TYR A 252 -10.85 8.19 9.95
CA TYR A 252 -10.17 8.90 8.87
C TYR A 252 -9.88 7.94 7.72
N GLU A 253 -10.16 8.37 6.50
CA GLU A 253 -10.05 7.51 5.32
C GLU A 253 -8.63 6.95 5.12
N ASP A 254 -7.63 7.74 5.46
CA ASP A 254 -6.20 7.39 5.37
C ASP A 254 -5.85 6.23 6.28
N ASP A 255 -6.32 6.31 7.54
CA ASP A 255 -6.10 5.27 8.55
C ASP A 255 -6.84 3.99 8.17
N LEU A 256 -8.08 4.11 7.67
CA LEU A 256 -8.85 2.96 7.18
C LEU A 256 -8.16 2.30 5.97
N ARG A 257 -7.66 3.09 5.02
CA ARG A 257 -6.96 2.57 3.83
C ARG A 257 -5.65 1.88 4.21
N ALA A 258 -4.82 2.53 5.03
CA ALA A 258 -3.56 1.97 5.50
C ALA A 258 -3.78 0.71 6.35
N GLY A 259 -4.75 0.76 7.27
CA GLY A 259 -5.07 -0.37 8.13
C GLY A 259 -5.64 -1.56 7.36
N LEU A 260 -6.50 -1.34 6.37
CA LEU A 260 -7.01 -2.40 5.49
C LEU A 260 -5.88 -3.04 4.68
N ALA A 261 -4.98 -2.23 4.11
CA ALA A 261 -3.80 -2.74 3.41
C ALA A 261 -2.90 -3.57 4.32
N GLY A 262 -2.69 -3.13 5.56
CA GLY A 262 -1.95 -3.88 6.58
C GLY A 262 -2.60 -5.21 6.95
N LEU A 263 -3.93 -5.24 7.11
CA LEU A 263 -4.68 -6.47 7.37
C LEU A 263 -4.58 -7.46 6.20
N LEU A 264 -4.75 -6.99 4.96
CA LEU A 264 -4.59 -7.81 3.76
C LEU A 264 -3.16 -8.37 3.65
N ASN A 265 -2.15 -7.55 3.96
CA ASN A 265 -0.76 -7.99 4.00
C ASN A 265 -0.53 -9.06 5.09
N THR A 266 -1.11 -8.87 6.28
CA THR A 266 -1.04 -9.85 7.37
C THR A 266 -1.66 -11.19 6.96
N VAL A 267 -2.88 -11.18 6.39
CA VAL A 267 -3.56 -12.39 5.91
C VAL A 267 -2.72 -13.08 4.83
N ARG A 268 -2.21 -12.32 3.86
CA ARG A 268 -1.32 -12.83 2.80
C ARG A 268 -0.09 -13.50 3.40
N GLY A 269 0.61 -12.84 4.32
CA GLY A 269 1.82 -13.35 4.96
C GLY A 269 1.56 -14.63 5.76
N VAL A 270 0.42 -14.72 6.45
CA VAL A 270 0.01 -15.92 7.17
C VAL A 270 -0.24 -17.10 6.22
N LEU A 271 -0.95 -16.88 5.10
CA LEU A 271 -1.17 -17.92 4.09
C LEU A 271 0.14 -18.40 3.46
N HIS A 272 1.07 -17.48 3.14
CA HIS A 272 2.35 -17.80 2.50
C HIS A 272 3.34 -18.49 3.44
N SER A 273 3.30 -18.18 4.74
CA SER A 273 4.20 -18.78 5.74
C SER A 273 3.71 -20.14 6.28
N SER A 274 2.48 -20.54 5.97
CA SER A 274 1.96 -21.84 6.40
C SER A 274 2.65 -22.99 5.67
N THR A 275 3.13 -23.97 6.44
CA THR A 275 3.68 -25.22 5.91
C THR A 275 2.60 -26.19 5.43
N ALA A 276 1.36 -26.04 5.91
CA ALA A 276 0.23 -26.89 5.51
C ALA A 276 -0.37 -26.47 4.15
N LEU A 277 -0.13 -25.22 3.76
CA LEU A 277 -0.66 -24.61 2.56
C LEU A 277 0.39 -24.51 1.46
N ARG A 278 -0.10 -24.32 0.24
CA ARG A 278 0.68 -23.91 -0.93
C ARG A 278 -0.12 -22.88 -1.70
N THR A 279 0.56 -21.87 -2.24
CA THR A 279 -0.06 -20.79 -2.99
C THR A 279 0.27 -20.84 -4.49
N TRP A 280 -0.68 -20.41 -5.31
CA TRP A 280 -0.47 -19.94 -6.68
C TRP A 280 -0.90 -18.49 -6.74
N GLY A 281 0.05 -17.56 -6.89
CA GLY A 281 -0.21 -16.14 -6.65
C GLY A 281 -0.86 -15.92 -5.29
N HIS A 282 -2.07 -15.38 -5.29
CA HIS A 282 -2.84 -15.11 -4.07
C HIS A 282 -3.76 -16.26 -3.61
N TYR A 283 -3.83 -17.36 -4.35
CA TYR A 283 -4.73 -18.49 -4.11
C TYR A 283 -4.06 -19.58 -3.29
N ALA A 284 -4.56 -19.82 -2.06
CA ALA A 284 -4.08 -20.86 -1.18
C ALA A 284 -4.88 -22.16 -1.33
N MET A 285 -4.18 -23.29 -1.32
CA MET A 285 -4.73 -24.64 -1.30
C MET A 285 -4.00 -25.49 -0.26
N THR A 286 -4.66 -26.50 0.29
CA THR A 286 -4.00 -27.44 1.21
C THR A 286 -3.04 -28.33 0.43
N ARG A 287 -1.86 -28.60 0.99
CA ARG A 287 -0.93 -29.57 0.39
C ARG A 287 -1.53 -30.97 0.26
N THR A 288 -2.39 -31.35 1.20
CA THR A 288 -3.15 -32.60 1.14
C THR A 288 -4.02 -32.65 -0.11
N SER A 289 -4.80 -31.61 -0.41
CA SER A 289 -5.66 -31.57 -1.61
C SER A 289 -4.87 -31.63 -2.91
N LEU A 290 -3.68 -31.03 -2.96
CA LEU A 290 -2.78 -31.12 -4.11
C LEU A 290 -2.22 -32.54 -4.28
N ALA A 291 -1.81 -33.16 -3.18
CA ALA A 291 -1.31 -34.54 -3.19
C ALA A 291 -2.41 -35.57 -3.52
N ASP A 292 -3.66 -35.32 -3.10
CA ASP A 292 -4.82 -36.12 -3.48
C ASP A 292 -5.09 -35.97 -4.99
N CYS A 293 -5.11 -34.74 -5.51
CA CYS A 293 -5.29 -34.47 -6.94
C CYS A 293 -4.21 -35.15 -7.80
N TRP A 294 -2.96 -35.15 -7.33
CA TRP A 294 -1.86 -35.79 -8.06
C TRP A 294 -1.96 -37.32 -8.10
N ARG A 295 -2.65 -37.93 -7.12
CA ARG A 295 -2.92 -39.37 -7.07
C ARG A 295 -4.22 -39.76 -7.77
N ASP A 296 -5.07 -38.80 -8.11
CA ASP A 296 -6.33 -39.04 -8.81
C ASP A 296 -6.06 -39.47 -10.26
N THR A 297 -6.71 -40.55 -10.68
CA THR A 297 -6.68 -41.07 -12.06
C THR A 297 -7.91 -40.66 -12.88
N GLY A 298 -8.84 -39.90 -12.27
CA GLY A 298 -10.00 -39.33 -12.94
C GLY A 298 -9.66 -38.10 -13.80
N PRO A 299 -10.67 -37.49 -14.44
CA PRO A 299 -10.48 -36.29 -15.26
C PRO A 299 -9.84 -35.15 -14.46
N LEU A 300 -8.84 -34.50 -15.05
CA LEU A 300 -8.02 -33.45 -14.44
C LEU A 300 -7.22 -33.91 -13.21
N GLY A 301 -7.05 -35.22 -13.05
CA GLY A 301 -6.14 -35.84 -12.09
C GLY A 301 -4.67 -35.78 -12.53
N GLY A 302 -3.79 -36.49 -11.81
CA GLY A 302 -2.34 -36.39 -11.98
C GLY A 302 -1.85 -36.70 -13.40
N ASP A 303 -2.46 -37.66 -14.10
CA ASP A 303 -2.03 -38.03 -15.46
C ASP A 303 -2.40 -36.99 -16.52
N ASP A 304 -3.55 -36.33 -16.36
CA ASP A 304 -3.95 -35.20 -17.21
C ASP A 304 -3.04 -33.99 -16.97
N LEU A 305 -2.68 -33.71 -15.71
CA LEU A 305 -1.78 -32.61 -15.36
C LEU A 305 -0.35 -32.84 -15.86
N LYS A 306 0.18 -34.08 -15.79
CA LYS A 306 1.46 -34.43 -16.44
C LYS A 306 1.38 -34.29 -17.96
N SER A 307 0.27 -34.71 -18.55
CA SER A 307 0.04 -34.57 -20.00
C SER A 307 -0.05 -33.10 -20.43
N LEU A 308 -0.62 -32.24 -19.59
CA LEU A 308 -0.60 -30.79 -19.78
C LEU A 308 0.83 -30.25 -19.76
N ALA A 309 1.63 -30.62 -18.77
CA ALA A 309 3.02 -30.18 -18.66
C ALA A 309 3.86 -30.61 -19.87
N ALA A 310 3.77 -31.88 -20.26
CA ALA A 310 4.44 -32.40 -21.46
C ALA A 310 3.95 -31.70 -22.75
N ALA A 311 2.67 -31.34 -22.84
CA ALA A 311 2.14 -30.61 -23.97
C ALA A 311 2.69 -29.18 -24.06
N VAL A 312 2.85 -28.49 -22.93
CA VAL A 312 3.48 -27.16 -22.88
C VAL A 312 4.97 -27.28 -23.21
N GLU A 313 5.68 -28.23 -22.61
CA GLU A 313 7.11 -28.48 -22.88
C GLU A 313 7.40 -28.73 -24.36
N HIS A 314 6.57 -29.54 -25.01
CA HIS A 314 6.77 -29.87 -26.42
C HIS A 314 6.09 -28.90 -27.38
N ALA A 315 5.39 -27.86 -26.90
CA ALA A 315 4.63 -26.94 -27.76
C ALA A 315 5.53 -26.22 -28.79
N ALA A 316 6.75 -25.86 -28.40
CA ALA A 316 7.72 -25.21 -29.28
C ALA A 316 8.47 -26.17 -30.21
N THR A 317 8.24 -27.50 -30.09
CA THR A 317 8.96 -28.50 -30.88
C THR A 317 8.56 -28.39 -32.36
N PRO A 318 9.50 -28.12 -33.26
CA PRO A 318 9.17 -27.95 -34.67
C PRO A 318 8.66 -29.25 -35.29
N ALA A 319 7.50 -29.20 -35.95
CA ALA A 319 7.02 -30.31 -36.77
C ALA A 319 8.05 -30.58 -37.90
N ARG A 320 8.57 -31.82 -37.97
CA ARG A 320 9.55 -32.24 -39.00
C ARG A 320 9.02 -31.91 -40.40
N ARG A 321 9.51 -30.83 -41.02
CA ARG A 321 9.33 -30.59 -42.45
C ARG A 321 10.28 -31.50 -43.23
N ARG A 322 9.77 -32.20 -44.24
CA ARG A 322 10.58 -33.05 -45.13
C ARG A 322 11.63 -32.25 -45.93
N TYR A 323 11.47 -30.94 -46.08
CA TYR A 323 12.44 -30.02 -46.70
C TYR A 323 12.31 -28.61 -46.08
N GLY A 324 13.41 -28.05 -45.56
CA GLY A 324 13.52 -26.68 -45.05
C GLY A 324 13.91 -26.55 -43.57
N LEU A 325 14.65 -25.49 -43.22
CA LEU A 325 14.95 -25.11 -41.83
C LEU A 325 13.64 -24.80 -41.09
N ALA A 326 13.41 -25.45 -39.95
CA ALA A 326 12.29 -25.10 -39.09
C ALA A 326 12.56 -23.75 -38.43
N ALA A 327 11.70 -22.77 -38.67
CA ALA A 327 11.76 -21.51 -37.95
C ALA A 327 11.43 -21.77 -36.45
N PRO A 328 12.16 -21.15 -35.51
CA PRO A 328 11.82 -21.26 -34.09
C PRO A 328 10.38 -20.78 -33.87
N LEU A 329 9.55 -21.63 -33.28
CA LEU A 329 8.16 -21.34 -32.97
C LEU A 329 8.08 -20.92 -31.50
N THR A 330 7.52 -19.73 -31.24
CA THR A 330 7.10 -19.34 -29.88
C THR A 330 5.61 -19.63 -29.77
N VAL A 331 5.21 -20.39 -28.74
CA VAL A 331 3.82 -20.77 -28.47
C VAL A 331 3.40 -20.22 -27.12
N TYR A 332 2.18 -19.69 -27.07
CA TYR A 332 1.55 -19.19 -25.85
C TYR A 332 0.32 -20.04 -25.56
N THR A 333 0.29 -20.66 -24.38
CA THR A 333 -0.75 -21.61 -23.98
C THR A 333 -1.50 -21.12 -22.73
N ALA A 334 -2.78 -20.79 -22.87
CA ALA A 334 -3.68 -20.48 -21.75
C ALA A 334 -4.18 -21.76 -21.07
N VAL A 335 -4.03 -21.84 -19.75
CA VAL A 335 -4.37 -23.02 -18.95
C VAL A 335 -5.88 -23.29 -18.93
N GLY A 336 -6.72 -22.29 -18.68
CA GLY A 336 -8.17 -22.45 -18.50
C GLY A 336 -8.88 -23.09 -19.71
N PRO A 337 -8.74 -22.54 -20.94
CA PRO A 337 -9.29 -23.18 -22.13
C PRO A 337 -8.65 -24.55 -22.40
N ARG A 338 -7.35 -24.72 -22.15
CA ARG A 338 -6.65 -25.99 -22.35
C ARG A 338 -7.21 -27.12 -21.48
N LEU A 339 -7.62 -26.84 -20.25
CA LEU A 339 -8.22 -27.84 -19.35
C LEU A 339 -9.52 -28.43 -19.92
N ARG A 340 -10.28 -27.66 -20.72
CA ARG A 340 -11.52 -28.14 -21.35
C ARG A 340 -11.28 -29.22 -22.42
N THR A 341 -10.04 -29.37 -22.89
CA THR A 341 -9.68 -30.37 -23.92
C THR A 341 -9.52 -31.79 -23.35
N PHE A 342 -9.42 -31.95 -22.04
CA PHE A 342 -9.31 -33.26 -21.41
C PHE A 342 -10.64 -34.01 -21.39
N PRO A 343 -10.66 -35.31 -21.73
CA PRO A 343 -11.88 -36.11 -21.68
C PRO A 343 -12.52 -36.12 -20.28
N GLY A 344 -13.80 -35.77 -20.19
CA GLY A 344 -14.53 -35.76 -18.92
C GLY A 344 -14.32 -34.52 -18.04
N ALA A 345 -13.54 -33.53 -18.49
CA ALA A 345 -13.26 -32.31 -17.74
C ALA A 345 -14.50 -31.41 -17.52
N SER A 346 -15.60 -31.63 -18.23
CA SER A 346 -16.80 -30.80 -18.15
C SER A 346 -17.49 -30.80 -16.79
N GLU A 347 -17.33 -31.83 -15.96
CA GLU A 347 -17.93 -31.87 -14.60
C GLU A 347 -17.04 -31.16 -13.56
N PRO A 348 -15.72 -31.44 -13.48
CA PRO A 348 -14.86 -30.74 -12.51
C PRO A 348 -14.69 -29.25 -12.81
N LEU A 349 -14.87 -28.81 -14.05
CA LEU A 349 -14.78 -27.39 -14.44
C LEU A 349 -16.05 -26.57 -14.14
N ARG A 350 -17.04 -27.14 -13.44
CA ARG A 350 -18.29 -26.45 -13.09
C ARG A 350 -18.14 -25.61 -11.84
N GLY A 351 -18.71 -24.42 -11.86
CA GLY A 351 -18.75 -23.48 -10.75
C GLY A 351 -17.36 -23.26 -10.17
N ALA A 352 -17.27 -23.33 -8.85
CA ALA A 352 -16.04 -23.12 -8.09
C ALA A 352 -14.95 -24.18 -8.37
N GLY A 353 -15.32 -25.34 -8.93
CA GLY A 353 -14.36 -26.38 -9.34
C GLY A 353 -13.41 -25.92 -10.45
N TYR A 354 -13.85 -24.97 -11.30
CA TYR A 354 -12.98 -24.35 -12.31
C TYR A 354 -11.75 -23.68 -11.69
N ALA A 355 -11.97 -22.86 -10.65
CA ALA A 355 -10.89 -22.17 -9.95
C ALA A 355 -9.88 -23.17 -9.36
N ALA A 356 -10.38 -24.26 -8.78
CA ALA A 356 -9.54 -25.35 -8.27
C ALA A 356 -8.70 -25.98 -9.38
N ALA A 357 -9.32 -26.34 -10.51
CA ALA A 357 -8.63 -26.96 -11.63
C ALA A 357 -7.52 -26.06 -12.20
N VAL A 358 -7.81 -24.78 -12.42
CA VAL A 358 -6.84 -23.82 -12.97
C VAL A 358 -5.67 -23.59 -12.01
N CYS A 359 -5.93 -23.37 -10.73
CA CYS A 359 -4.86 -23.17 -9.74
C CYS A 359 -3.99 -24.42 -9.61
N ARG A 360 -4.60 -25.61 -9.56
CA ARG A 360 -3.85 -26.89 -9.48
C ARG A 360 -3.01 -27.14 -10.72
N ALA A 361 -3.54 -26.85 -11.91
CA ALA A 361 -2.83 -27.00 -13.16
C ALA A 361 -1.60 -26.08 -13.23
N ASN A 362 -1.74 -24.82 -12.83
CA ASN A 362 -0.60 -23.91 -12.76
C ASN A 362 0.43 -24.31 -11.70
N VAL A 363 0.01 -24.80 -10.53
CA VAL A 363 0.93 -25.36 -9.52
C VAL A 363 1.69 -26.56 -10.08
N ALA A 364 1.01 -27.48 -10.77
CA ALA A 364 1.64 -28.64 -11.39
C ALA A 364 2.64 -28.24 -12.48
N LEU A 365 2.30 -27.25 -13.32
CA LEU A 365 3.23 -26.70 -14.31
C LEU A 365 4.45 -26.05 -13.63
N ALA A 366 4.23 -25.26 -12.57
CA ALA A 366 5.31 -24.66 -11.81
C ALA A 366 6.22 -25.71 -11.16
N ASP A 367 5.66 -26.81 -10.64
CA ASP A 367 6.41 -27.93 -10.08
C ASP A 367 7.29 -28.61 -11.14
N VAL A 368 6.75 -28.91 -12.32
CA VAL A 368 7.52 -29.52 -13.42
C VAL A 368 8.61 -28.57 -13.89
N VAL A 369 8.29 -27.28 -14.09
CA VAL A 369 9.28 -26.28 -14.50
C VAL A 369 10.39 -26.12 -13.46
N GLN A 370 10.09 -26.13 -12.17
CA GLN A 370 11.12 -26.00 -11.13
C GLN A 370 11.91 -27.30 -10.89
N GLY A 371 11.28 -28.47 -11.08
CA GLY A 371 11.88 -29.78 -10.80
C GLY A 371 12.70 -30.35 -11.95
N ASP A 372 12.20 -30.20 -13.18
CA ASP A 372 12.71 -30.91 -14.37
C ASP A 372 13.49 -29.98 -15.32
N SER A 373 13.74 -28.73 -14.93
CA SER A 373 14.42 -27.74 -15.77
C SER A 373 15.39 -26.84 -14.98
N GLU A 374 16.39 -26.28 -15.66
CA GLU A 374 17.26 -25.25 -15.10
C GLU A 374 16.73 -23.87 -15.49
N GLN A 375 16.09 -23.17 -14.56
CA GLN A 375 15.50 -21.84 -14.78
C GLN A 375 14.51 -21.80 -15.97
N GLY A 376 13.72 -22.86 -16.12
CA GLY A 376 12.75 -23.01 -17.22
C GLY A 376 13.31 -23.66 -18.48
N LEU A 377 14.61 -23.92 -18.57
CA LEU A 377 15.23 -24.56 -19.73
C LEU A 377 15.27 -26.09 -19.58
N PHE A 378 14.56 -26.79 -20.46
CA PHE A 378 14.47 -28.25 -20.49
C PHE A 378 15.55 -28.88 -21.37
N GLU A 379 15.83 -30.17 -21.16
CA GLU A 379 16.83 -30.94 -21.93
C GLU A 379 16.55 -30.97 -23.44
N ASN A 380 15.28 -30.84 -23.83
CA ASN A 380 14.85 -30.76 -25.22
C ASN A 380 15.22 -29.41 -25.90
N GLY A 381 15.84 -28.48 -25.16
CA GLY A 381 16.26 -27.17 -25.61
C GLY A 381 15.15 -26.11 -25.65
N SER A 382 13.94 -26.43 -25.19
CA SER A 382 12.85 -25.47 -25.03
C SER A 382 12.93 -24.78 -23.67
N ARG A 383 12.59 -23.50 -23.64
CA ARG A 383 12.41 -22.70 -22.44
C ARG A 383 10.92 -22.47 -22.21
N ILE A 384 10.47 -22.76 -21.00
CA ILE A 384 9.10 -22.55 -20.54
C ILE A 384 9.10 -21.48 -19.44
N THR A 385 8.30 -20.44 -19.63
CA THR A 385 8.14 -19.35 -18.66
C THR A 385 6.69 -18.91 -18.58
N LEU A 386 6.24 -18.48 -17.41
CA LEU A 386 4.96 -17.79 -17.25
C LEU A 386 5.04 -16.41 -17.90
N ASP A 387 4.13 -16.11 -18.82
CA ASP A 387 4.14 -14.82 -19.53
C ASP A 387 3.02 -13.89 -19.03
N ASP A 388 1.87 -14.46 -18.69
CA ASP A 388 0.72 -13.75 -18.13
C ASP A 388 0.07 -14.62 -17.05
N ALA A 389 -0.28 -14.06 -15.89
CA ALA A 389 -0.97 -14.79 -14.82
C ALA A 389 -2.51 -14.66 -14.88
N PHE A 390 -3.03 -13.74 -15.70
CA PHE A 390 -4.42 -13.31 -15.69
C PHE A 390 -5.22 -13.84 -16.88
N GLU A 391 -4.73 -13.65 -18.11
CA GLU A 391 -5.50 -14.02 -19.31
C GLU A 391 -5.67 -15.55 -19.41
N GLY A 392 -6.91 -16.01 -19.62
CA GLY A 392 -7.23 -17.42 -19.79
C GLY A 392 -6.78 -18.33 -18.64
N GLY A 393 -6.63 -17.78 -17.44
CA GLY A 393 -6.21 -18.51 -16.23
C GLY A 393 -4.72 -18.78 -16.13
N GLY A 394 -3.91 -18.01 -16.86
CA GLY A 394 -2.46 -18.10 -16.89
C GLY A 394 -1.97 -18.59 -18.25
N VAL A 395 -1.08 -17.81 -18.87
CA VAL A 395 -0.47 -18.06 -20.18
C VAL A 395 0.99 -18.44 -20.00
N TRP A 396 1.32 -19.66 -20.44
CA TRP A 396 2.69 -20.17 -20.46
C TRP A 396 3.28 -20.02 -21.85
N ARG A 397 4.47 -19.42 -21.91
CA ARG A 397 5.27 -19.24 -23.12
C ARG A 397 6.26 -20.39 -23.24
N SER A 398 6.30 -21.00 -24.42
CA SER A 398 7.24 -22.06 -24.78
C SER A 398 7.97 -21.65 -26.06
N HIS A 399 9.31 -21.65 -26.04
CA HIS A 399 10.12 -21.28 -27.19
C HIS A 399 11.53 -21.88 -27.11
N HIS A 400 12.30 -21.79 -28.19
CA HIS A 400 13.75 -22.06 -28.16
C HIS A 400 14.51 -20.74 -27.93
N PRO A 401 15.22 -20.58 -26.81
CA PRO A 401 15.92 -19.33 -26.50
C PRO A 401 17.12 -19.11 -27.43
N GLY A 402 17.43 -17.84 -27.68
CA GLY A 402 18.68 -17.45 -28.37
C GLY A 402 19.83 -17.23 -27.38
N ASP A 403 21.08 -17.19 -27.88
CA ASP A 403 22.31 -17.06 -27.07
C ASP A 403 22.36 -15.83 -26.14
N ALA A 404 21.53 -14.81 -26.40
CA ALA A 404 21.49 -13.54 -25.67
C ALA A 404 20.29 -13.39 -24.71
N GLU A 405 19.42 -14.40 -24.57
CA GLU A 405 18.22 -14.29 -23.74
C GLU A 405 18.55 -14.48 -22.26
N ALA A 406 18.48 -13.37 -21.50
CA ALA A 406 18.77 -13.32 -20.08
C ALA A 406 17.94 -14.33 -19.27
N SER A 407 18.56 -14.91 -18.24
CA SER A 407 17.88 -15.83 -17.35
C SER A 407 17.22 -15.09 -16.19
N GLY A 408 15.95 -15.39 -15.95
CA GLY A 408 15.14 -14.84 -14.86
C GLY A 408 14.33 -15.94 -14.18
N ASP A 409 13.57 -15.59 -13.15
CA ASP A 409 12.63 -16.53 -12.53
C ASP A 409 11.54 -16.92 -13.55
N PRO A 410 11.42 -18.21 -13.94
CA PRO A 410 10.46 -18.65 -14.95
C PRO A 410 9.00 -18.53 -14.49
N LEU A 411 8.75 -18.32 -13.20
CA LEU A 411 7.40 -18.18 -12.65
C LEU A 411 6.94 -16.72 -12.50
N THR A 412 7.81 -15.75 -12.77
CA THR A 412 7.42 -14.33 -12.78
C THR A 412 6.82 -13.96 -14.14
N PRO A 413 5.56 -13.47 -14.21
CA PRO A 413 4.93 -13.09 -15.48
C PRO A 413 5.74 -12.02 -16.22
N ALA A 414 6.24 -12.35 -17.41
CA ALA A 414 7.17 -11.49 -18.13
C ALA A 414 6.49 -10.51 -19.12
N GLY A 415 5.27 -10.81 -19.58
CA GLY A 415 4.52 -10.03 -20.58
C GLY A 415 5.27 -9.83 -21.90
N LEU A 416 6.11 -10.81 -22.28
CA LEU A 416 6.94 -10.75 -23.48
C LEU A 416 6.10 -10.82 -24.75
N GLY A 417 4.96 -11.51 -24.69
CA GLY A 417 3.99 -11.55 -25.78
C GLY A 417 3.62 -10.15 -26.26
N TRP A 418 3.03 -9.33 -25.38
CA TRP A 418 2.70 -7.94 -25.67
C TRP A 418 3.92 -7.11 -26.04
N LYS A 419 5.01 -7.17 -25.26
CA LYS A 419 6.24 -6.40 -25.49
C LYS A 419 6.83 -6.63 -26.88
N SER A 420 6.75 -7.86 -27.40
CA SER A 420 7.25 -8.21 -28.73
C SER A 420 6.49 -7.52 -29.88
N THR A 421 5.29 -6.98 -29.59
CA THR A 421 4.46 -6.27 -30.58
C THR A 421 4.59 -4.75 -30.52
N LEU A 422 5.27 -4.24 -29.50
CA LEU A 422 5.58 -2.82 -29.42
C LEU A 422 6.69 -2.48 -30.44
N PRO A 423 6.63 -1.31 -31.10
CA PRO A 423 7.70 -0.87 -31.98
C PRO A 423 9.02 -0.86 -31.20
N ALA A 424 10.09 -1.38 -31.82
CA ALA A 424 11.42 -1.40 -31.22
C ALA A 424 11.75 0.01 -30.69
N SER A 425 11.96 0.13 -29.38
CA SER A 425 12.35 1.40 -28.78
C SER A 425 13.60 1.90 -29.50
N SER A 426 13.51 3.08 -30.10
CA SER A 426 14.67 3.79 -30.63
C SER A 426 15.65 4.05 -29.49
N GLU A 427 16.96 3.94 -29.79
CA GLU A 427 18.07 4.02 -28.84
C GLU A 427 17.93 5.15 -27.79
N PRO A 428 18.42 4.96 -26.56
CA PRO A 428 18.21 5.91 -25.47
C PRO A 428 18.80 7.28 -25.78
N GLU A 429 17.95 8.32 -25.78
CA GLU A 429 18.35 9.71 -25.66
C GLU A 429 19.25 9.87 -24.42
N ALA A 430 20.39 10.56 -24.57
CA ALA A 430 21.38 10.70 -23.51
C ALA A 430 20.75 11.23 -22.21
N GLU A 431 20.86 10.44 -21.14
CA GLU A 431 20.39 10.78 -19.80
C GLU A 431 21.10 12.03 -19.28
N LEU A 432 20.34 12.93 -18.67
CA LEU A 432 20.86 14.15 -18.06
C LEU A 432 21.14 13.93 -16.58
N ASP A 433 22.23 14.53 -16.09
CA ASP A 433 22.47 14.66 -14.64
C ASP A 433 21.51 15.70 -14.02
N PRO A 434 20.99 15.45 -12.81
CA PRO A 434 20.11 16.38 -12.12
C PRO A 434 20.85 17.67 -11.70
N ILE A 435 20.18 18.82 -11.82
CA ILE A 435 20.68 20.16 -11.46
C ILE A 435 19.70 20.79 -10.47
N ASP A 436 20.23 21.33 -9.37
CA ASP A 436 19.47 22.18 -8.45
C ASP A 436 19.59 23.66 -8.88
N LEU A 437 18.51 24.26 -9.36
CA LEU A 437 18.47 25.71 -9.60
C LEU A 437 18.03 26.43 -8.31
N PRO A 438 18.83 27.36 -7.75
CA PRO A 438 18.41 28.18 -6.62
C PRO A 438 17.29 29.15 -7.02
N LEU A 439 16.30 29.36 -6.14
CA LEU A 439 15.18 30.29 -6.37
C LEU A 439 15.49 31.70 -5.88
N ALA A 440 14.78 32.70 -6.43
CA ALA A 440 14.85 34.09 -6.00
C ALA A 440 14.39 34.33 -4.54
N ASP A 441 13.56 33.45 -3.99
CA ASP A 441 12.97 33.59 -2.65
C ASP A 441 13.93 33.21 -1.51
N ASP A 442 15.09 32.60 -1.79
CA ASP A 442 16.09 32.23 -0.78
C ASP A 442 16.61 33.44 0.01
N ALA A 443 16.57 34.62 -0.59
CA ALA A 443 16.90 35.89 0.05
C ALA A 443 15.93 36.25 1.20
N SER A 444 14.67 35.81 1.13
CA SER A 444 13.66 36.08 2.17
C SER A 444 13.83 35.22 3.43
N LEU A 445 14.53 34.09 3.31
CA LEU A 445 14.77 33.13 4.38
C LEU A 445 15.95 33.53 5.30
N ASP A 446 16.70 34.56 4.96
CA ASP A 446 17.91 35.01 5.68
C ASP A 446 17.71 36.31 6.50
N THR A 447 16.52 36.91 6.39
CA THR A 447 16.17 38.16 7.08
C THR A 447 15.87 37.88 8.55
N GLY A 448 16.91 37.82 9.39
CA GLY A 448 16.76 37.74 10.84
C GLY A 448 15.84 38.85 11.37
N GLU A 449 14.96 38.51 12.32
CA GLU A 449 13.99 39.43 12.92
C GLU A 449 14.59 40.09 14.16
N LEU A 450 14.71 41.43 14.13
CA LEU A 450 15.17 42.21 15.28
C LEU A 450 14.08 42.27 16.35
N LEU A 451 14.37 41.78 17.56
CA LEU A 451 13.44 41.80 18.68
C LEU A 451 13.63 43.04 19.56
N ARG A 452 14.88 43.45 19.74
CA ARG A 452 15.25 44.54 20.63
C ARG A 452 16.56 45.19 20.19
N ASN A 453 16.61 46.51 20.22
CA ASN A 453 17.82 47.30 20.04
C ASN A 453 17.77 48.49 21.00
N ASP A 454 18.54 48.45 22.07
CA ASP A 454 18.70 49.56 22.98
C ASP A 454 20.18 49.79 23.37
N ALA A 455 20.43 50.79 24.21
CA ALA A 455 21.79 51.17 24.59
C ALA A 455 22.56 50.07 25.36
N LEU A 456 21.88 49.03 25.86
CA LEU A 456 22.49 47.96 26.65
C LEU A 456 22.64 46.66 25.85
N GLU A 457 21.68 46.32 24.99
CA GLU A 457 21.73 45.08 24.21
C GLU A 457 21.00 45.14 22.86
N ILE A 458 21.51 44.33 21.92
CA ILE A 458 20.88 44.02 20.64
C ILE A 458 20.47 42.55 20.67
N VAL A 459 19.18 42.27 20.42
CA VAL A 459 18.59 40.93 20.43
C VAL A 459 17.83 40.68 19.14
N TRP A 460 18.11 39.55 18.49
CA TRP A 460 17.44 39.16 17.25
C TRP A 460 17.26 37.64 17.17
N TRP A 461 16.27 37.22 16.37
CA TRP A 461 16.10 35.83 15.97
C TRP A 461 16.56 35.64 14.53
N THR A 462 17.23 34.52 14.27
CA THR A 462 17.46 34.11 12.88
C THR A 462 17.48 32.59 12.77
N PRO A 463 16.90 32.01 11.71
CA PRO A 463 16.97 30.58 11.49
C PRO A 463 18.38 30.17 11.06
N LEU A 464 18.86 29.03 11.56
CA LEU A 464 20.11 28.44 11.11
C LEU A 464 19.94 27.87 9.70
N ARG A 465 20.77 28.28 8.73
CA ARG A 465 20.72 27.77 7.36
C ARG A 465 21.69 26.59 7.19
N LEU A 466 21.44 25.73 6.22
CA LEU A 466 22.34 24.63 5.87
C LEU A 466 23.72 25.15 5.43
N ALA A 467 23.77 26.25 4.69
CA ALA A 467 25.02 26.89 4.31
C ALA A 467 25.88 27.33 5.51
N HIS A 468 25.24 27.67 6.65
CA HIS A 468 25.92 28.04 7.89
C HIS A 468 26.58 26.83 8.54
N LEU A 469 25.91 25.67 8.50
CA LEU A 469 26.43 24.40 9.02
C LEU A 469 27.61 23.90 8.18
N ILE A 470 27.43 23.83 6.86
CA ILE A 470 28.47 23.34 5.93
C ILE A 470 29.68 24.28 5.95
N GLY A 471 29.44 25.59 5.89
CA GLY A 471 30.51 26.58 5.79
C GLY A 471 31.08 27.05 7.13
N SER A 472 30.57 26.56 8.26
CA SER A 472 31.01 26.95 9.62
C SER A 472 31.02 28.48 9.84
N TRP A 473 29.99 29.16 9.33
CA TRP A 473 29.82 30.61 9.43
C TRP A 473 28.38 30.99 9.82
N PHE A 474 28.16 32.22 10.26
CA PHE A 474 26.84 32.72 10.63
C PHE A 474 26.66 34.22 10.35
N PRO A 475 25.55 34.67 9.74
CA PRO A 475 25.33 36.08 9.44
C PRO A 475 25.08 36.90 10.71
N LEU A 476 25.59 38.12 10.73
CA LEU A 476 25.35 39.09 11.79
C LEU A 476 24.30 40.11 11.34
N HIS A 477 23.43 40.51 12.26
CA HIS A 477 22.46 41.57 12.01
C HIS A 477 23.19 42.92 11.76
N PRO A 478 22.73 43.77 10.81
CA PRO A 478 23.42 45.02 10.46
C PRO A 478 23.77 45.94 11.65
N TYR A 479 22.88 46.08 12.63
CA TYR A 479 23.15 46.85 13.85
C TYR A 479 24.31 46.29 14.69
N VAL A 480 24.52 44.98 14.70
CA VAL A 480 25.64 44.34 15.40
C VAL A 480 26.94 44.54 14.62
N VAL A 481 26.87 44.51 13.29
CA VAL A 481 28.00 44.82 12.40
C VAL A 481 28.47 46.26 12.64
N GLU A 482 27.54 47.20 12.72
CA GLU A 482 27.85 48.61 13.00
C GLU A 482 28.48 48.81 14.38
N ASP A 483 27.92 48.20 15.43
CA ASP A 483 28.42 48.32 16.80
C ASP A 483 29.83 47.70 16.98
N LEU A 484 30.02 46.48 16.47
CA LEU A 484 31.31 45.78 16.53
C LEU A 484 32.37 46.49 15.69
N ARG A 485 32.02 46.98 14.48
CA ARG A 485 32.97 47.73 13.63
C ARG A 485 33.41 49.00 14.32
N ARG A 486 32.47 49.77 14.87
CA ARG A 486 32.75 51.04 15.55
C ARG A 486 33.65 50.84 16.77
N SER A 487 33.45 49.75 17.50
CA SER A 487 34.13 49.50 18.78
C SER A 487 35.45 48.73 18.65
N HIS A 488 35.57 47.82 17.67
CA HIS A 488 36.65 46.82 17.61
C HIS A 488 37.29 46.63 16.22
N GLY A 489 36.90 47.42 15.22
CA GLY A 489 37.48 47.39 13.86
C GLY A 489 36.86 46.33 12.93
N ALA A 490 37.48 46.07 11.78
CA ALA A 490 36.84 45.30 10.69
C ALA A 490 36.89 43.77 10.86
N ARG A 491 37.80 43.24 11.68
CA ARG A 491 37.97 41.80 11.92
C ARG A 491 38.23 41.43 13.39
N PRO A 492 37.31 41.72 14.32
CA PRO A 492 37.53 41.43 15.72
C PRO A 492 37.34 39.93 16.02
N THR A 493 38.08 39.44 17.03
CA THR A 493 37.78 38.14 17.65
C THR A 493 36.64 38.31 18.64
N VAL A 494 35.58 37.53 18.46
CA VAL A 494 34.35 37.54 19.25
C VAL A 494 34.27 36.24 20.04
N ARG A 495 33.86 36.31 21.30
CA ARG A 495 33.53 35.12 22.08
C ARG A 495 32.06 34.77 21.84
N LEU A 496 31.82 33.58 21.32
CA LEU A 496 30.48 33.03 21.12
C LEU A 496 30.17 32.05 22.24
N ASP A 497 29.14 32.39 23.04
CA ASP A 497 28.63 31.53 24.10
C ASP A 497 27.34 30.85 23.59
N ILE A 498 27.34 29.52 23.48
CA ILE A 498 26.20 28.72 23.01
C ILE A 498 25.50 28.09 24.20
N ASP A 499 24.21 28.37 24.34
CA ASP A 499 23.32 27.80 25.34
C ASP A 499 22.23 26.97 24.64
N HIS A 500 22.41 25.65 24.66
CA HIS A 500 21.44 24.70 24.11
C HIS A 500 20.51 24.19 25.22
N ALA A 501 19.38 24.87 25.39
CA ALA A 501 18.44 24.61 26.48
C ALA A 501 18.06 23.13 26.62
N GLY A 502 18.41 22.52 27.75
CA GLY A 502 18.09 21.14 28.12
C GLY A 502 19.15 20.10 27.75
N GLU A 503 20.27 20.50 27.17
CA GLU A 503 21.39 19.63 26.81
C GLU A 503 22.72 20.16 27.36
N VAL A 504 23.66 19.25 27.65
CA VAL A 504 25.00 19.59 28.12
C VAL A 504 25.93 19.56 26.92
N LEU A 505 26.40 20.73 26.49
CA LEU A 505 27.38 20.86 25.41
C LEU A 505 28.80 20.62 25.91
N ASP A 506 29.69 20.18 25.02
CA ASP A 506 31.14 20.19 25.30
C ASP A 506 31.60 21.63 25.56
N GLU A 507 32.55 21.83 26.48
CA GLU A 507 33.07 23.16 26.83
C GLU A 507 33.62 23.90 25.59
N LYS A 508 34.16 23.16 24.62
CA LYS A 508 34.67 23.71 23.35
C LYS A 508 33.58 24.14 22.37
N GLU A 509 32.39 23.56 22.47
CA GLU A 509 31.22 23.96 21.68
C GLU A 509 30.43 25.08 22.38
N ALA A 510 30.33 25.01 23.71
CA ALA A 510 29.60 25.94 24.56
C ALA A 510 30.26 27.32 24.62
N THR A 511 31.59 27.41 24.56
CA THR A 511 32.31 28.69 24.56
C THR A 511 33.47 28.64 23.57
N GLN A 512 33.39 29.45 22.53
CA GLN A 512 34.38 29.44 21.44
C GLN A 512 34.77 30.85 21.00
N ALA A 513 36.03 31.01 20.58
CA ALA A 513 36.55 32.24 20.00
C ALA A 513 36.41 32.16 18.48
N VAL A 514 35.61 33.05 17.91
CA VAL A 514 35.29 33.09 16.48
C VAL A 514 35.74 34.42 15.89
N THR A 515 35.94 34.47 14.57
CA THR A 515 36.33 35.73 13.89
C THR A 515 35.09 36.38 13.29
N ALA A 516 34.86 37.66 13.57
CA ALA A 516 33.82 38.42 12.89
C ALA A 516 34.42 39.12 11.66
N GLU A 517 33.97 38.79 10.46
CA GLU A 517 34.33 39.50 9.23
C GLU A 517 33.24 40.55 8.95
N LEU A 518 33.59 41.83 9.12
CA LEU A 518 32.64 42.93 9.00
C LEU A 518 32.92 43.69 7.67
N GLY A 519 31.98 43.62 6.71
CA GLY A 519 31.92 44.42 5.47
C GLY A 519 30.87 45.56 5.52
N ASP A 520 30.92 46.53 4.61
CA ASP A 520 30.23 47.82 4.77
C ASP A 520 28.72 47.70 5.09
N GLU A 521 28.03 46.73 4.47
CA GLU A 521 26.60 46.47 4.68
C GLU A 521 26.28 45.05 5.16
N SER A 522 27.28 44.18 5.31
CA SER A 522 27.09 42.78 5.75
C SER A 522 28.22 42.33 6.67
N GLY A 523 27.93 41.43 7.58
CA GLY A 523 28.95 40.83 8.42
C GLY A 523 28.60 39.40 8.80
N ARG A 524 29.62 38.61 9.11
CA ARG A 524 29.45 37.21 9.50
C ARG A 524 30.49 36.79 10.53
N LEU A 525 30.13 35.82 11.35
CA LEU A 525 31.06 35.06 12.18
C LEU A 525 31.58 33.88 11.36
N VAL A 526 32.87 33.58 11.46
CA VAL A 526 33.49 32.43 10.78
C VAL A 526 34.31 31.61 11.77
N GLY A 527 34.44 30.31 11.48
CA GLY A 527 35.14 29.34 12.32
C GLY A 527 34.30 28.81 13.48
N ILE A 528 32.97 28.78 13.31
CA ILE A 528 32.05 28.26 14.33
C ILE A 528 32.08 26.74 14.30
N THR A 529 32.28 26.12 15.47
CA THR A 529 32.05 24.70 15.69
C THR A 529 30.60 24.52 16.15
N TRP A 530 29.75 24.03 15.25
CA TRP A 530 28.33 23.82 15.51
C TRP A 530 28.07 22.54 16.29
N PRO A 531 27.27 22.56 17.38
CA PRO A 531 26.87 21.37 18.10
C PRO A 531 26.24 20.30 17.20
N ARG A 532 26.31 19.03 17.63
CA ARG A 532 25.79 17.90 16.83
C ARG A 532 24.29 17.99 16.55
N ASP A 533 23.52 18.49 17.51
CA ASP A 533 22.06 18.51 17.43
C ASP A 533 21.50 19.76 16.72
N PHE A 534 22.37 20.62 16.18
CA PHE A 534 21.96 21.76 15.35
C PHE A 534 21.63 21.32 13.92
N PHE A 535 20.53 21.85 13.38
CA PHE A 535 19.98 21.47 12.08
C PHE A 535 19.44 22.69 11.31
N PRO A 536 19.31 22.61 9.96
CA PRO A 536 18.72 23.69 9.17
C PRO A 536 17.29 24.03 9.60
N GLY A 537 17.02 25.30 9.85
CA GLY A 537 15.74 25.81 10.35
C GLY A 537 15.69 25.99 11.85
N LEU A 538 16.67 25.53 12.64
CA LEU A 538 16.70 25.78 14.09
C LEU A 538 16.67 27.30 14.37
N LEU A 539 15.72 27.75 15.20
CA LEU A 539 15.57 29.17 15.50
C LEU A 539 16.51 29.58 16.64
N LEU A 540 17.43 30.49 16.32
CA LEU A 540 18.46 30.94 17.24
C LEU A 540 18.14 32.34 17.74
N GLU A 541 18.21 32.52 19.07
CA GLU A 541 18.19 33.84 19.69
C GLU A 541 19.59 34.29 20.02
N LEU A 542 19.98 35.41 19.43
CA LEU A 542 21.29 35.99 19.64
C LEU A 542 21.15 37.29 20.43
N ARG A 543 22.06 37.47 21.38
CA ARG A 543 22.17 38.65 22.23
C ARG A 543 23.59 39.15 22.22
N GLN A 544 23.76 40.43 21.93
CA GLN A 544 25.03 41.13 22.07
C GLN A 544 24.83 42.31 23.02
N ARG A 545 25.75 42.48 23.97
CA ARG A 545 25.75 43.67 24.84
C ARG A 545 26.49 44.80 24.14
N GLY A 546 25.91 45.99 24.10
CA GLY A 546 26.48 47.13 23.37
C GLY A 546 27.95 47.39 23.72
N GLY A 547 28.80 47.52 22.71
CA GLY A 547 30.26 47.69 22.85
C GLY A 547 31.04 46.44 23.27
N GLY A 548 30.38 45.32 23.55
CA GLY A 548 31.00 44.06 23.97
C GLY A 548 31.39 43.14 22.80
N THR A 549 32.38 42.28 23.04
CA THR A 549 32.84 41.23 22.11
C THR A 549 32.26 39.85 22.40
N VAL A 550 31.22 39.78 23.25
CA VAL A 550 30.54 38.53 23.60
C VAL A 550 29.17 38.50 22.93
N ILE A 551 28.93 37.46 22.14
CA ILE A 551 27.63 37.15 21.56
C ILE A 551 27.14 35.88 22.23
N ARG A 552 25.96 35.93 22.85
CA ARG A 552 25.30 34.75 23.40
C ARG A 552 24.23 34.26 22.42
N LEU A 553 24.31 32.98 22.08
CA LEU A 553 23.36 32.28 21.23
C LEU A 553 22.57 31.30 22.09
N VAL A 554 21.24 31.36 22.02
CA VAL A 554 20.34 30.55 22.85
C VAL A 554 19.32 29.86 21.95
N THR A 555 19.09 28.57 22.20
CA THR A 555 17.98 27.82 21.58
C THR A 555 16.80 27.75 22.54
N THR A 556 15.57 27.85 22.02
CA THR A 556 14.36 27.70 22.84
C THR A 556 13.77 26.30 22.72
N ARG A 557 13.56 25.61 23.85
CA ARG A 557 12.92 24.30 23.89
C ARG A 557 11.40 24.40 23.67
N LEU A 558 10.84 23.49 22.90
CA LEU A 558 9.40 23.30 22.75
C LEU A 558 8.82 22.58 23.96
N THR A 559 7.56 22.89 24.30
CA THR A 559 6.83 22.22 25.41
C THR A 559 6.69 20.71 25.19
N LYS A 560 6.66 20.28 23.93
CA LYS A 560 6.64 18.87 23.51
C LYS A 560 7.61 18.70 22.35
N ARG A 561 8.29 17.55 22.29
CA ARG A 561 9.06 17.17 21.10
C ARG A 561 8.10 16.82 19.97
N ILE A 562 8.47 17.18 18.76
CA ILE A 562 7.66 16.94 17.57
C ILE A 562 8.51 16.26 16.51
N GLN A 563 7.85 15.42 15.71
CA GLN A 563 8.42 14.81 14.52
C GLN A 563 8.01 15.66 13.31
N VAL A 564 8.99 16.05 12.49
CA VAL A 564 8.80 16.80 11.23
C VAL A 564 9.51 16.01 10.12
N GLY A 565 8.74 15.31 9.30
CA GLY A 565 9.31 14.33 8.37
C GLY A 565 10.05 13.23 9.13
N ASP A 566 11.31 12.97 8.78
CA ASP A 566 12.17 11.98 9.45
C ASP A 566 12.93 12.56 10.66
N ARG A 567 12.78 13.86 10.95
CA ARG A 567 13.49 14.54 12.04
C ARG A 567 12.62 14.72 13.30
N GLU A 568 13.11 14.18 14.42
CA GLU A 568 12.61 14.57 15.76
C GLU A 568 13.29 15.87 16.19
N THR A 569 12.52 16.85 16.67
CA THR A 569 13.07 18.07 17.28
C THR A 569 12.36 18.45 18.57
N GLY A 570 13.15 18.88 19.55
CA GLY A 570 12.69 19.41 20.83
C GLY A 570 12.77 20.93 20.91
N HIS A 571 13.17 21.64 19.86
CA HIS A 571 13.48 23.07 19.90
C HIS A 571 12.73 23.84 18.82
N ARG A 572 12.54 25.14 19.04
CA ARG A 572 11.84 26.03 18.09
C ARG A 572 12.61 26.10 16.77
N TYR A 573 11.88 26.11 15.66
CA TYR A 573 12.43 26.11 14.31
C TYR A 573 11.53 26.91 13.35
N ASP A 574 12.10 27.38 12.24
CA ASP A 574 11.38 27.94 11.09
C ASP A 574 11.02 26.79 10.13
N PRO A 575 9.72 26.51 9.91
CA PRO A 575 9.28 25.41 9.06
C PRO A 575 9.60 25.64 7.58
N ARG A 576 9.78 26.88 7.12
CA ARG A 576 10.13 27.18 5.72
C ARG A 576 11.57 26.77 5.42
N VAL A 577 12.49 27.14 6.29
CA VAL A 577 13.92 26.78 6.17
C VAL A 577 14.09 25.27 6.32
N LEU A 578 13.45 24.66 7.32
CA LEU A 578 13.52 23.22 7.51
C LEU A 578 12.98 22.45 6.28
N THR A 579 11.82 22.85 5.74
CA THR A 579 11.28 22.22 4.53
C THR A 579 12.25 22.31 3.36
N ARG A 580 12.85 23.49 3.12
CA ARG A 580 13.72 23.73 1.96
C ARG A 580 15.10 23.10 2.08
N GLU A 581 15.68 23.09 3.27
CA GLU A 581 17.10 22.76 3.46
C GLU A 581 17.36 21.41 4.14
N ASP A 582 16.33 20.73 4.64
CA ASP A 582 16.42 19.33 5.12
C ASP A 582 15.91 18.35 4.03
N ALA A 583 16.09 18.72 2.76
CA ALA A 583 15.64 17.95 1.59
C ALA A 583 16.50 16.70 1.34
N PRO A 584 16.00 15.67 0.63
CA PRO A 584 16.82 14.51 0.28
C PRO A 584 18.13 14.92 -0.41
N GLY A 585 19.26 14.34 0.02
CA GLY A 585 20.59 14.72 -0.46
C GLY A 585 21.21 15.94 0.25
N SER A 586 20.51 16.51 1.24
CA SER A 586 21.03 17.56 2.12
C SER A 586 21.30 16.99 3.52
N ASP A 587 22.53 17.15 4.00
CA ASP A 587 22.94 16.88 5.38
C ASP A 587 23.87 18.00 5.88
N ARG A 588 24.19 18.01 7.18
CA ARG A 588 24.99 19.09 7.79
C ARG A 588 26.39 19.30 7.19
N HIS A 589 26.88 18.41 6.34
CA HIS A 589 28.19 18.44 5.69
C HIS A 589 28.10 18.56 4.16
N HIS A 590 26.96 18.23 3.55
CA HIS A 590 26.83 18.13 2.10
C HIS A 590 25.44 18.50 1.58
N ASP A 591 25.37 19.03 0.36
CA ASP A 591 24.11 19.34 -0.33
C ASP A 591 24.23 19.00 -1.82
N SER A 592 23.63 17.88 -2.27
CA SER A 592 23.68 17.44 -3.68
C SER A 592 22.49 16.59 -4.10
N ALA A 593 22.07 16.76 -5.36
CA ALA A 593 21.08 15.92 -6.02
C ALA A 593 21.67 14.67 -6.70
N VAL A 594 23.00 14.60 -6.83
CA VAL A 594 23.69 13.51 -7.56
C VAL A 594 23.54 12.19 -6.80
N GLY A 595 23.16 11.13 -7.52
CA GLY A 595 22.97 9.78 -6.95
C GLY A 595 21.61 9.54 -6.29
N LEU A 596 20.71 10.53 -6.30
CA LEU A 596 19.33 10.37 -5.82
C LEU A 596 18.47 9.62 -6.84
N GLY A 597 17.63 8.71 -6.35
CA GLY A 597 16.62 8.06 -7.18
C GLY A 597 15.47 9.00 -7.56
N PRO A 598 14.62 8.67 -8.56
CA PRO A 598 13.54 9.53 -9.04
C PRO A 598 12.63 10.07 -7.94
N ARG A 599 12.24 9.24 -6.96
CA ARG A 599 11.42 9.65 -5.81
C ARG A 599 12.08 10.72 -4.95
N GLN A 600 13.38 10.54 -4.67
CA GLN A 600 14.15 11.48 -3.88
C GLN A 600 14.36 12.79 -4.63
N LEU A 601 14.57 12.74 -5.95
CA LEU A 601 14.64 13.91 -6.82
C LEU A 601 13.34 14.70 -6.82
N VAL A 602 12.19 14.05 -6.98
CA VAL A 602 10.89 14.72 -6.89
C VAL A 602 10.71 15.42 -5.54
N MET A 603 10.95 14.71 -4.43
CA MET A 603 10.83 15.29 -3.09
C MET A 603 11.81 16.46 -2.87
N ARG A 604 13.04 16.33 -3.34
CA ARG A 604 14.05 17.38 -3.27
C ARG A 604 13.61 18.60 -4.06
N THR A 605 13.21 18.43 -5.31
CA THR A 605 12.82 19.54 -6.18
C THR A 605 11.53 20.21 -5.73
N VAL A 606 10.50 19.49 -5.27
CA VAL A 606 9.29 20.12 -4.72
C VAL A 606 9.62 20.96 -3.48
N ARG A 607 10.43 20.43 -2.56
CA ARG A 607 10.81 21.13 -1.32
C ARG A 607 11.74 22.32 -1.58
N ARG A 608 12.69 22.19 -2.51
CA ARG A 608 13.68 23.21 -2.84
C ARG A 608 13.22 24.23 -3.85
N CYS A 609 12.32 23.88 -4.76
CA CYS A 609 11.89 24.74 -5.88
C CYS A 609 10.40 25.10 -5.84
N GLY A 610 9.62 24.56 -4.89
CA GLY A 610 8.21 24.93 -4.70
C GLY A 610 8.01 26.29 -4.03
N LEU A 611 6.87 26.91 -4.28
CA LEU A 611 6.36 28.08 -3.56
C LEU A 611 6.16 27.71 -2.08
N LEU A 612 6.86 28.40 -1.17
CA LEU A 612 6.75 28.15 0.28
C LEU A 612 5.64 28.98 0.92
N THR A 613 4.80 28.32 1.70
CA THR A 613 3.84 28.96 2.61
C THR A 613 4.45 29.16 4.00
N LEU A 614 3.84 30.04 4.82
CA LEU A 614 4.36 30.37 6.16
C LEU A 614 4.42 29.18 7.13
N ASP A 615 3.58 28.16 6.93
CA ASP A 615 3.55 26.92 7.71
C ASP A 615 4.54 25.85 7.21
N GLY A 616 5.27 26.14 6.13
CA GLY A 616 6.32 25.28 5.56
C GLY A 616 5.82 24.31 4.49
N HIS A 617 4.63 24.51 3.91
CA HIS A 617 4.24 23.76 2.71
C HIS A 617 5.01 24.27 1.50
N ALA A 618 5.48 23.36 0.66
CA ALA A 618 6.14 23.69 -0.60
C ALA A 618 5.26 23.23 -1.77
N LEU A 619 4.82 24.14 -2.62
CA LEU A 619 3.89 23.86 -3.72
C LEU A 619 4.54 24.12 -5.08
N MET A 620 4.47 23.16 -5.98
CA MET A 620 5.14 23.24 -7.28
C MET A 620 4.18 22.87 -8.41
N ASP A 621 4.27 23.55 -9.55
CA ASP A 621 3.53 23.15 -10.74
C ASP A 621 4.09 21.81 -11.25
N ARG A 622 3.20 20.82 -11.41
CA ARG A 622 3.60 19.49 -11.87
C ARG A 622 4.30 19.51 -13.23
N SER A 623 3.86 20.41 -14.12
CA SER A 623 4.39 20.50 -15.50
C SER A 623 5.83 21.00 -15.58
N VAL A 624 6.32 21.72 -14.56
CA VAL A 624 7.68 22.30 -14.56
C VAL A 624 8.70 21.41 -13.84
N LEU A 625 8.23 20.33 -13.19
CA LEU A 625 9.07 19.42 -12.41
C LEU A 625 10.24 18.84 -13.21
N PRO A 626 10.07 18.29 -14.44
CA PRO A 626 11.20 17.73 -15.18
C PRO A 626 12.28 18.77 -15.49
N SER A 627 11.88 19.97 -15.91
CA SER A 627 12.82 21.07 -16.16
C SER A 627 13.49 21.62 -14.92
N ALA A 628 12.83 21.54 -13.76
CA ALA A 628 13.41 21.99 -12.50
C ALA A 628 14.38 20.96 -11.89
N VAL A 629 14.18 19.66 -12.17
CA VAL A 629 15.11 18.59 -11.74
C VAL A 629 16.38 18.59 -12.59
N TYR A 630 16.28 18.83 -13.90
CA TYR A 630 17.42 18.68 -14.83
C TYR A 630 17.91 19.99 -15.45
N GLY A 631 17.34 21.14 -15.07
CA GLY A 631 17.61 22.47 -15.64
C GLY A 631 17.13 22.68 -17.09
N ARG A 632 16.74 21.61 -17.80
CA ARG A 632 16.18 21.58 -19.15
C ARG A 632 15.24 20.39 -19.30
N GLN A 633 14.57 20.26 -20.45
CA GLN A 633 13.72 19.11 -20.73
C GLN A 633 14.57 17.82 -20.84
N PRO A 634 14.31 16.79 -20.00
CA PRO A 634 15.05 15.54 -20.00
C PRO A 634 14.54 14.54 -21.04
N ALA A 635 15.25 13.42 -21.20
CA ALA A 635 14.81 12.29 -22.03
C ALA A 635 13.45 11.76 -21.58
N ARG A 636 12.68 11.16 -22.51
CA ARG A 636 11.33 10.64 -22.19
C ARG A 636 11.32 9.60 -21.06
N SER A 637 12.35 8.76 -20.96
CA SER A 637 12.50 7.78 -19.88
C SER A 637 12.64 8.44 -18.51
N GLN A 638 13.47 9.48 -18.41
CA GLN A 638 13.67 10.25 -17.18
C GLN A 638 12.41 11.05 -16.79
N ALA A 639 11.73 11.66 -17.77
CA ALA A 639 10.45 12.33 -17.53
C ALA A 639 9.37 11.35 -17.04
N ALA A 640 9.27 10.17 -17.66
CA ALA A 640 8.34 9.12 -17.26
C ALA A 640 8.67 8.57 -15.86
N ALA A 641 9.95 8.42 -15.52
CA ALA A 641 10.39 7.99 -14.19
C ALA A 641 10.02 9.02 -13.10
N LEU A 642 10.17 10.32 -13.39
CA LEU A 642 9.71 11.39 -12.48
C LEU A 642 8.19 11.39 -12.34
N GLU A 643 7.44 11.22 -13.42
CA GLU A 643 5.97 11.15 -13.36
C GLU A 643 5.47 9.91 -12.60
N SER A 644 6.13 8.76 -12.77
CA SER A 644 5.87 7.56 -11.95
C SER A 644 6.14 7.85 -10.48
N ALA A 645 7.28 8.48 -10.17
CA ALA A 645 7.63 8.85 -8.81
C ALA A 645 6.64 9.86 -8.20
N VAL A 646 6.16 10.84 -8.97
CA VAL A 646 5.09 11.76 -8.52
C VAL A 646 3.82 10.98 -8.21
N ALA A 647 3.40 10.06 -9.08
CA ALA A 647 2.21 9.26 -8.87
C ALA A 647 2.32 8.39 -7.61
N GLU A 648 3.47 7.76 -7.39
CA GLU A 648 3.77 6.98 -6.18
C GLU A 648 3.76 7.86 -4.92
N LEU A 649 4.42 9.02 -4.95
CA LEU A 649 4.49 9.93 -3.80
C LEU A 649 3.11 10.54 -3.46
N LEU A 650 2.27 10.79 -4.46
CA LEU A 650 0.88 11.20 -4.26
C LEU A 650 0.04 10.05 -3.68
N ALA A 651 0.25 8.82 -4.15
CA ALA A 651 -0.45 7.63 -3.63
C ALA A 651 -0.08 7.35 -2.16
N GLU A 652 1.19 7.55 -1.81
CA GLU A 652 1.70 7.43 -0.44
C GLU A 652 1.43 8.65 0.43
N ARG A 653 0.82 9.71 -0.12
CA ARG A 653 0.52 10.98 0.56
C ARG A 653 1.75 11.68 1.13
N LEU A 654 2.92 11.41 0.55
CA LEU A 654 4.13 12.18 0.78
C LEU A 654 4.10 13.50 -0.01
N LEU A 655 3.30 13.55 -1.09
CA LEU A 655 2.86 14.75 -1.76
C LEU A 655 1.33 14.87 -1.72
N GLU A 656 0.82 16.10 -1.77
CA GLU A 656 -0.60 16.43 -1.89
C GLU A 656 -0.90 17.10 -3.23
N PRO A 657 -2.00 16.75 -3.92
CA PRO A 657 -2.45 17.51 -5.07
C PRO A 657 -3.09 18.82 -4.60
N ALA A 658 -2.80 19.92 -5.28
CA ALA A 658 -3.42 21.21 -5.05
C ALA A 658 -3.78 21.88 -6.38
N LEU A 659 -4.69 22.84 -6.34
CA LEU A 659 -5.05 23.64 -7.51
C LEU A 659 -4.57 25.08 -7.28
N GLY A 660 -3.69 25.53 -8.16
CA GLY A 660 -3.20 26.91 -8.19
C GLY A 660 -3.69 27.65 -9.41
N SER A 661 -3.22 28.88 -9.56
CA SER A 661 -3.35 29.65 -10.80
C SER A 661 -1.99 30.21 -11.23
N ARG A 662 -1.91 30.71 -12.46
CA ARG A 662 -0.69 31.32 -12.99
C ARG A 662 -0.98 32.74 -13.44
N ASP A 663 -0.17 33.70 -12.99
CA ASP A 663 -0.32 35.09 -13.41
C ASP A 663 0.21 35.32 -14.85
N PRO A 664 -0.02 36.50 -15.46
CA PRO A 664 0.49 36.82 -16.80
C PRO A 664 2.02 36.82 -16.93
N TRP A 665 2.76 36.85 -15.81
CA TRP A 665 4.23 36.79 -15.77
C TRP A 665 4.75 35.37 -15.56
N GLY A 666 3.85 34.38 -15.44
CA GLY A 666 4.20 32.97 -15.31
C GLY A 666 4.41 32.51 -13.87
N GLN A 667 4.17 33.36 -12.87
CA GLN A 667 4.34 33.04 -11.46
C GLN A 667 3.15 32.22 -10.95
N PRO A 668 3.37 31.10 -10.24
CA PRO A 668 2.30 30.33 -9.64
C PRO A 668 1.73 31.01 -8.38
N HIS A 669 0.41 30.95 -8.22
CA HIS A 669 -0.33 31.43 -7.05
C HIS A 669 -1.12 30.29 -6.39
N PHE A 670 -1.12 30.28 -5.05
CA PHE A 670 -1.95 29.40 -4.25
C PHE A 670 -2.57 30.16 -3.06
N PRO A 671 -3.89 30.03 -2.81
CA PRO A 671 -4.89 29.33 -3.64
C PRO A 671 -5.09 30.01 -5.01
N ALA A 672 -5.75 29.30 -5.95
CA ALA A 672 -6.06 29.83 -7.28
C ALA A 672 -6.86 31.14 -7.20
N ARG A 673 -6.50 32.12 -8.03
CA ARG A 673 -7.14 33.44 -8.11
C ARG A 673 -8.17 33.50 -9.24
N ASP A 674 -9.22 34.28 -9.01
CA ASP A 674 -10.22 34.56 -10.03
C ASP A 674 -9.59 35.27 -11.25
N ARG A 675 -9.92 34.80 -12.46
CA ARG A 675 -9.46 35.30 -13.77
C ARG A 675 -8.03 34.93 -14.17
N GLU A 676 -7.34 34.08 -13.41
CA GLU A 676 -6.07 33.47 -13.82
C GLU A 676 -6.28 32.01 -14.26
N PRO A 677 -5.52 31.48 -15.25
CA PRO A 677 -5.59 30.07 -15.63
C PRO A 677 -5.24 29.14 -14.48
N ALA A 678 -6.10 28.15 -14.21
CA ALA A 678 -5.86 27.15 -13.18
C ALA A 678 -4.77 26.15 -13.61
N ILE A 679 -3.88 25.80 -12.67
CA ILE A 679 -2.76 24.87 -12.89
C ILE A 679 -2.73 23.79 -11.81
N PRO A 680 -2.37 22.54 -12.16
CA PRO A 680 -2.19 21.48 -11.19
C PRO A 680 -0.88 21.68 -10.41
N LEU A 681 -0.98 21.73 -9.09
CA LEU A 681 0.15 21.79 -8.18
C LEU A 681 0.34 20.46 -7.46
N ILE A 682 1.59 20.13 -7.17
CA ILE A 682 2.02 19.09 -6.24
C ILE A 682 2.66 19.76 -5.02
N GLY A 683 2.22 19.37 -3.84
CA GLY A 683 2.60 19.99 -2.58
C GLY A 683 3.31 19.03 -1.65
N TYR A 684 4.39 19.47 -1.03
CA TYR A 684 4.94 18.82 0.16
C TYR A 684 4.40 19.53 1.40
N ARG A 685 3.71 18.79 2.27
CA ARG A 685 3.28 19.25 3.59
C ARG A 685 4.07 18.51 4.67
N PRO A 686 4.89 19.19 5.50
CA PRO A 686 5.61 18.53 6.56
C PRO A 686 4.60 18.08 7.64
N ALA A 687 4.39 16.77 7.75
CA ALA A 687 3.54 16.18 8.77
C ALA A 687 4.14 16.47 10.15
N ARG A 688 3.41 17.19 11.00
CA ARG A 688 3.80 17.46 12.39
C ARG A 688 3.11 16.46 13.28
N ARG A 689 3.85 15.44 13.75
CA ARG A 689 3.31 14.48 14.71
C ARG A 689 3.88 14.80 16.09
N PRO A 690 3.05 15.04 17.12
CA PRO A 690 3.56 15.09 18.48
C PRO A 690 4.19 13.73 18.78
N VAL A 691 5.43 13.71 19.26
CA VAL A 691 6.05 12.46 19.71
C VAL A 691 5.38 12.09 21.02
N ILE A 692 4.38 11.20 20.93
CA ILE A 692 3.77 10.58 22.11
C ILE A 692 4.79 9.57 22.59
N ARG A 693 5.59 9.94 23.61
CA ARG A 693 6.23 8.90 24.41
C ARG A 693 5.13 8.12 25.14
N PRO A 694 5.25 6.79 25.23
CA PRO A 694 4.51 6.04 26.24
C PRO A 694 4.73 6.73 27.59
N TRP A 695 3.67 6.82 28.38
CA TRP A 695 3.76 7.37 29.74
C TRP A 695 4.92 6.70 30.49
N GLY A 696 5.88 7.51 30.98
CA GLY A 696 7.00 7.03 31.80
C GLY A 696 8.38 7.40 31.23
N GLY A 697 8.81 8.64 31.43
CA GLY A 697 10.25 8.94 31.46
C GLY A 697 10.75 8.69 32.87
N THR A 698 11.06 7.44 33.22
CA THR A 698 11.84 7.13 34.41
C THR A 698 13.31 7.06 34.00
N GLU A 699 14.15 7.57 34.89
CA GLU A 699 15.61 7.46 34.92
C GLU A 699 16.17 6.09 34.50
N PRO A 700 17.46 6.01 34.10
CA PRO A 700 18.06 4.75 33.69
C PRO A 700 18.21 3.81 34.88
N GLY A 701 17.36 2.78 34.95
CA GLY A 701 17.55 1.65 35.85
C GLY A 701 16.33 0.75 35.96
N GLY A 702 16.48 -0.51 35.53
CA GLY A 702 15.75 -1.63 36.11
C GLY A 702 14.49 -2.12 35.37
N GLU A 703 14.66 -3.25 34.69
CA GLU A 703 13.71 -4.38 34.55
C GLU A 703 12.46 -4.22 33.66
N GLY A 704 12.29 -5.20 32.77
CA GLY A 704 11.35 -5.22 31.66
C GLY A 704 9.88 -5.04 32.04
N LEU A 705 9.23 -4.08 31.39
CA LEU A 705 7.78 -3.91 31.43
C LEU A 705 7.12 -4.93 30.49
N LEU A 706 6.42 -5.88 31.10
CA LEU A 706 5.48 -6.81 30.48
C LEU A 706 4.45 -6.04 29.63
N GLY A 707 4.28 -6.49 28.39
CA GLY A 707 3.46 -5.84 27.36
C GLY A 707 1.99 -5.72 27.74
N ILE A 708 1.49 -4.48 27.75
CA ILE A 708 0.09 -4.14 27.90
C ILE A 708 -0.61 -4.34 26.55
N GLN A 709 -1.55 -5.28 26.46
CA GLN A 709 -2.31 -5.57 25.23
C GLN A 709 -3.66 -4.85 25.26
N PHE A 710 -3.90 -3.93 24.32
CA PHE A 710 -5.22 -3.30 24.14
C PHE A 710 -6.15 -4.26 23.38
N VAL A 711 -7.33 -4.54 23.94
CA VAL A 711 -8.36 -5.37 23.31
C VAL A 711 -9.47 -4.45 22.80
N PRO A 712 -9.67 -4.34 21.47
CA PRO A 712 -10.74 -3.52 20.93
C PRO A 712 -12.11 -4.13 21.26
N GLY A 713 -13.13 -3.27 21.30
CA GLY A 713 -14.52 -3.73 21.43
C GLY A 713 -14.91 -4.60 20.24
N HIS A 714 -15.53 -5.75 20.50
CA HIS A 714 -15.82 -6.75 19.49
C HIS A 714 -17.13 -7.50 19.77
N LEU A 715 -17.71 -8.08 18.71
CA LEU A 715 -18.87 -8.94 18.81
C LEU A 715 -18.45 -10.37 19.10
N ARG A 716 -19.22 -11.02 19.97
CA ARG A 716 -19.05 -12.42 20.34
C ARG A 716 -20.35 -13.20 20.18
N ARG A 717 -20.28 -14.38 19.59
CA ARG A 717 -21.42 -15.29 19.46
C ARG A 717 -21.77 -15.88 20.83
N LEU A 718 -23.05 -15.90 21.16
CA LEU A 718 -23.56 -16.52 22.39
C LEU A 718 -23.80 -18.01 22.18
N ARG A 719 -23.61 -18.78 23.27
CA ARG A 719 -24.03 -20.19 23.29
C ARG A 719 -25.56 -20.27 23.12
N PRO A 720 -26.09 -21.33 22.49
CA PRO A 720 -27.53 -21.53 22.35
C PRO A 720 -28.26 -21.36 23.70
N GLY A 721 -29.37 -20.61 23.69
CA GLY A 721 -30.18 -20.33 24.89
C GLY A 721 -29.67 -19.20 25.79
N CYS A 722 -28.51 -18.61 25.52
CA CYS A 722 -28.02 -17.42 26.24
C CYS A 722 -28.57 -16.13 25.60
N SER A 723 -28.78 -15.10 26.40
CA SER A 723 -29.20 -13.76 25.94
C SER A 723 -28.27 -12.68 26.47
N PRO A 724 -28.01 -11.61 25.70
CA PRO A 724 -27.17 -10.51 26.14
C PRO A 724 -27.91 -9.64 27.17
N SER A 725 -27.15 -9.10 28.13
CA SER A 725 -27.68 -8.16 29.12
C SER A 725 -28.01 -6.80 28.52
N ASP A 726 -28.89 -6.03 29.16
CA ASP A 726 -29.22 -4.66 28.73
C ASP A 726 -27.99 -3.74 28.73
N VAL A 727 -27.03 -3.99 29.62
CA VAL A 727 -25.74 -3.28 29.66
C VAL A 727 -24.95 -3.52 28.37
N GLN A 728 -24.89 -4.77 27.90
CA GLN A 728 -24.19 -5.12 26.65
C GLN A 728 -24.90 -4.56 25.42
N ARG A 729 -26.24 -4.53 25.42
CA ARG A 729 -27.04 -3.88 24.37
C ARG A 729 -26.77 -2.37 24.33
N ALA A 730 -26.74 -1.71 25.49
CA ALA A 730 -26.42 -0.29 25.58
C ALA A 730 -24.97 0.01 25.15
N ALA A 731 -24.01 -0.82 25.54
CA ALA A 731 -22.62 -0.70 25.12
C ALA A 731 -22.46 -0.86 23.60
N PHE A 732 -23.21 -1.77 22.97
CA PHE A 732 -23.23 -1.90 21.52
C PHE A 732 -23.81 -0.65 20.84
N ARG A 733 -24.91 -0.07 21.35
CA ARG A 733 -25.46 1.18 20.81
C ARG A 733 -24.46 2.35 20.91
N GLU A 734 -23.74 2.45 22.02
CA GLU A 734 -22.65 3.44 22.17
C GLU A 734 -21.52 3.18 21.16
N HIS A 735 -21.11 1.92 20.97
CA HIS A 735 -20.13 1.56 19.97
C HIS A 735 -20.55 2.00 18.56
N CYS A 736 -21.79 1.73 18.14
CA CYS A 736 -22.34 2.19 16.87
C CYS A 736 -22.30 3.72 16.72
N ARG A 737 -22.63 4.47 17.78
CA ARG A 737 -22.55 5.94 17.79
C ARG A 737 -21.12 6.44 17.58
N ARG A 738 -20.12 5.82 18.24
CA ARG A 738 -18.70 6.17 18.04
C ARG A 738 -18.20 5.89 16.62
N LEU A 739 -18.78 4.91 15.93
CA LEU A 739 -18.53 4.64 14.51
C LEU A 739 -19.27 5.60 13.56
N GLY A 740 -19.93 6.63 14.08
CA GLY A 740 -20.69 7.59 13.28
C GLY A 740 -21.99 7.03 12.69
N LYS A 741 -22.52 5.92 13.25
CA LYS A 741 -23.81 5.36 12.82
C LYS A 741 -24.97 6.06 13.54
N ALA A 742 -26.06 6.29 12.81
CA ALA A 742 -27.29 6.88 13.33
C ALA A 742 -27.92 5.99 14.43
N ASP A 743 -28.78 6.58 15.26
CA ASP A 743 -29.55 5.83 16.25
C ASP A 743 -30.48 4.80 15.57
N GLY A 744 -30.62 3.60 16.16
CA GLY A 744 -31.45 2.51 15.62
C GLY A 744 -30.73 1.19 15.38
N TRP A 745 -29.40 1.14 15.56
CA TRP A 745 -28.66 -0.12 15.56
C TRP A 745 -28.85 -0.88 16.87
N GLU A 746 -29.29 -2.13 16.78
CA GLU A 746 -29.46 -3.02 17.92
C GLU A 746 -28.56 -4.25 17.77
N LEU A 747 -28.17 -4.82 18.91
CA LEU A 747 -27.35 -6.02 18.97
C LEU A 747 -28.04 -7.19 18.25
N PRO A 748 -27.38 -7.86 17.28
CA PRO A 748 -27.98 -8.97 16.55
C PRO A 748 -28.39 -10.13 17.46
N HIS A 749 -29.43 -10.87 17.05
CA HIS A 749 -29.89 -12.03 17.81
C HIS A 749 -28.79 -13.10 17.88
N GLY A 750 -28.57 -13.67 19.07
CA GLY A 750 -27.52 -14.67 19.29
C GLY A 750 -26.11 -14.09 19.51
N TYR A 751 -25.96 -12.77 19.62
CA TYR A 751 -24.67 -12.11 19.84
C TYR A 751 -24.63 -11.31 21.15
N THR A 752 -23.42 -11.07 21.65
CA THR A 752 -23.10 -10.15 22.74
C THR A 752 -21.96 -9.22 22.36
N PHE A 753 -21.82 -8.10 23.05
CA PHE A 753 -20.75 -7.12 22.81
C PHE A 753 -19.76 -7.11 23.97
N VAL A 754 -18.48 -7.26 23.64
CA VAL A 754 -17.37 -7.16 24.58
C VAL A 754 -16.80 -5.76 24.49
N THR A 755 -16.79 -5.02 25.60
CA THR A 755 -16.26 -3.66 25.65
C THR A 755 -14.74 -3.65 25.57
N GLU A 756 -14.19 -2.58 25.02
CA GLU A 756 -12.76 -2.35 24.98
C GLU A 756 -12.16 -2.36 26.39
N HIS A 757 -11.01 -3.02 26.53
CA HIS A 757 -10.29 -3.09 27.80
C HIS A 757 -8.81 -3.35 27.54
N THR A 758 -8.01 -3.11 28.57
CA THR A 758 -6.56 -3.31 28.53
C THR A 758 -6.21 -4.55 29.34
N ARG A 759 -5.48 -5.50 28.75
CA ARG A 759 -5.03 -6.73 29.43
C ARG A 759 -3.54 -6.59 29.77
N GLY A 760 -3.22 -6.73 31.06
CA GLY A 760 -1.84 -6.99 31.50
C GLY A 760 -1.53 -8.48 31.34
N ARG A 761 -0.32 -8.81 30.89
CA ARG A 761 0.18 -10.19 30.88
C ARG A 761 0.50 -10.69 32.28
#